data_AF-A0A974SY31-F1
#
_entry.id   AF-A0A974SY31-F1
#
_cell.length_a   1.000
_cell.length_b   1.000
_cell.length_c   1.000
_cell.angle_alpha   90.00
_cell.angle_beta   90.00
_cell.angle_gamma   90.00
#
_symmetry.space_group_name_H-M   'P 1'
#
loop_
_entity.id
_entity.type
_entity.pdbx_description
1 polymer ?
#
loop_
_entity_poly.entity_id
_entity_poly.type
_entity_poly.pdbx_seq_one_letter_code
_entity_poly.pdbx_strand_id
1 'polypeptide(L)'
;MKYHHPLPRKQSGIIIWLLVVLLILVSSQVISGLSESQNHAMRHQVKLLDSLKQAKEALIAYAVTDAKRPGRLPCPDITGTGISPILSRDDCDSYNGLLPWKTLDLVTAVDDRGMVFHYSLSRWFGGDRKIPPLNSDTEADLRVEPTNGPASTDIVAIIIASRGQLDPKNADNDLVFQSGTGREANNDDLLITITREELMAAVEKRIAGEAKSCLEQYASTRGYYPWPAPLGETAYRGSPGSLFGRVPETQPAGDTEMLVSADIAALETARLTADRAISTTERIVALKNLSTLVSDQNTQFLVPWANLAQSLAEKAGGITSALGAQSKAITAAIANDRISKTEKTNLRSSALAIKESASQLIIQLEDSGLDPLPFYLSKQNKVLRSETEKLISGTPSNLEYTAIIGLIQDLAETLKISHTGNLTLLHLLDTAYQAASVAQADYSHAQSTTGDTRIQQIARQSGSDLIVAVDALKTGISGQRINVHPEELQAPSLQLSSLPRLDSLLVEQKLGQLQKITASIKTESIAVLAQAHIVASSLESATQAIKATTNASQLQQTIAPALAEIDKLSSLIANNGDNIGQESLKAIAARYSDAENIFARIEPRTQQEMVPYVNALTNPADDLNRWAEHVHAQAYEISTWSQSGTDVIASINRKGEKLPDGSLIALQSYAKTTTEENRVIAENAQKLTAGALAVLKEKLSGLSASMAAAVPIRWSSNGCTMLNPESKGQWWGDNQWKQGVFYQISDRFRGKSGELKVNGEGHYSIVVLSSGPIAWHQVGSCQWQLQSASARISPGRKIADFLEKENSDPSRDGEAKNPGSNFVSRQTPRWREIDFQNYSSLHPECASEAGKPDAAAFPLPIFNDQLAY
;
A
#
# COMPACT_ATOMS: atom_id res chain seq x y z
N MET A 1 10.70 67.26 110.21
CA MET A 1 9.58 68.17 109.89
C MET A 1 9.19 67.95 108.44
N LYS A 2 7.88 67.74 108.20
CA LYS A 2 7.06 67.80 106.97
C LYS A 2 7.59 68.77 105.86
N TYR A 3 7.38 68.64 104.54
CA TYR A 3 6.31 68.09 103.68
C TYR A 3 6.69 68.17 102.16
N HIS A 4 6.00 67.39 101.31
CA HIS A 4 5.61 67.58 99.87
C HIS A 4 6.26 66.73 98.74
N HIS A 5 5.40 65.96 98.04
CA HIS A 5 5.56 65.43 96.66
C HIS A 5 5.02 66.45 95.64
N PRO A 6 5.50 66.45 94.37
CA PRO A 6 4.66 65.96 93.27
C PRO A 6 5.39 65.21 92.11
N LEU A 7 4.56 64.70 91.20
CA LEU A 7 4.69 63.77 90.06
C LEU A 7 5.57 64.18 88.84
N PRO A 8 5.89 63.24 87.91
CA PRO A 8 6.77 63.44 86.76
C PRO A 8 6.06 64.02 85.51
N ARG A 9 6.80 64.69 84.63
CA ARG A 9 6.32 65.18 83.32
C ARG A 9 7.16 64.66 82.14
N LYS A 10 6.43 64.21 81.11
CA LYS A 10 6.82 63.70 79.78
C LYS A 10 7.14 64.83 78.78
N GLN A 11 7.73 64.39 77.65
CA GLN A 11 7.88 64.99 76.30
C GLN A 11 9.21 65.73 76.00
N SER A 12 9.83 65.59 74.81
CA SER A 12 9.29 65.09 73.53
C SER A 12 10.36 64.45 72.64
N GLY A 13 10.22 63.14 72.38
CA GLY A 13 10.96 62.38 71.37
C GLY A 13 10.31 62.46 69.98
N ILE A 14 10.14 63.67 69.46
CA ILE A 14 9.54 63.92 68.13
C ILE A 14 10.59 64.25 67.07
N ILE A 15 11.77 64.76 67.46
CA ILE A 15 12.82 65.18 66.52
C ILE A 15 13.53 63.98 65.88
N ILE A 16 13.74 62.88 66.62
CA ILE A 16 14.41 61.67 66.10
C ILE A 16 13.49 60.92 65.11
N TRP A 17 12.19 60.88 65.37
CA TRP A 17 11.22 60.25 64.46
C TRP A 17 11.04 61.04 63.17
N LEU A 18 11.05 62.38 63.21
CA LEU A 18 11.00 63.21 62.00
C LEU A 18 12.25 63.02 61.12
N LEU A 19 13.43 62.86 61.73
CA LEU A 19 14.68 62.69 60.98
C LEU A 19 14.82 61.28 60.36
N VAL A 20 14.30 60.25 61.04
CA VAL A 20 14.23 58.87 60.52
C VAL A 20 13.18 58.74 59.41
N VAL A 21 12.01 59.39 59.55
CA VAL A 21 10.98 59.39 58.50
C VAL A 21 11.45 60.16 57.26
N LEU A 22 12.22 61.24 57.41
CA LEU A 22 12.80 61.96 56.27
C LEU A 22 13.86 61.11 55.53
N LEU A 23 14.69 60.35 56.26
CA LEU A 23 15.67 59.44 55.66
C LEU A 23 15.01 58.23 54.98
N ILE A 24 13.92 57.71 55.53
CA ILE A 24 13.13 56.63 54.91
C ILE A 24 12.41 57.12 53.64
N LEU A 25 11.88 58.35 53.64
CA LEU A 25 11.21 58.94 52.47
C LEU A 25 12.17 59.33 51.33
N VAL A 26 13.43 59.70 51.64
CA VAL A 26 14.46 59.93 50.61
C VAL A 26 15.02 58.61 50.07
N SER A 27 15.04 57.54 50.87
CA SER A 27 15.45 56.21 50.40
C SER A 27 14.40 55.49 49.52
N SER A 28 13.11 55.84 49.62
CA SER A 28 12.03 55.20 48.87
C SER A 28 11.81 55.76 47.45
N GLN A 29 12.47 56.86 47.08
CA GLN A 29 12.46 57.40 45.70
C GLN A 29 13.63 56.88 44.84
N VAL A 30 14.65 56.25 45.45
CA VAL A 30 15.84 55.73 44.73
C VAL A 30 15.78 54.21 44.53
N ILE A 31 14.96 53.48 45.31
CA ILE A 31 14.84 52.01 45.22
C ILE A 31 13.74 51.56 44.23
N SER A 32 12.80 52.44 43.86
CA SER A 32 11.72 52.13 42.90
C SER A 32 12.18 52.17 41.42
N GLY A 33 13.23 52.94 41.10
CA GLY A 33 13.78 53.02 39.73
C GLY A 33 14.69 51.86 39.33
N LEU A 34 15.26 51.14 40.30
CA LEU A 34 16.13 49.99 40.06
C LEU A 34 15.35 48.67 39.87
N SER A 35 14.15 48.56 40.46
CA SER A 35 13.30 47.37 40.29
C SER A 35 12.43 47.43 39.03
N GLU A 36 11.97 48.61 38.60
CA GLU A 36 11.23 48.75 37.33
C GLU A 36 12.10 48.43 36.12
N SER A 37 13.34 48.91 36.07
CA SER A 37 14.31 48.64 35.00
C SER A 37 14.60 47.14 34.82
N GLN A 38 14.89 46.43 35.92
CA GLN A 38 15.14 44.99 35.87
C GLN A 38 13.87 44.19 35.51
N ASN A 39 12.70 44.60 36.04
CA ASN A 39 11.42 43.98 35.69
C ASN A 39 11.01 44.26 34.23
N HIS A 40 11.39 45.38 33.64
CA HIS A 40 11.16 45.66 32.22
C HIS A 40 12.08 44.81 31.34
N ALA A 41 13.39 44.78 31.61
CA ALA A 41 14.33 43.96 30.85
C ALA A 41 13.99 42.46 30.89
N MET A 42 13.58 41.96 32.06
CA MET A 42 13.13 40.57 32.24
C MET A 42 11.83 40.28 31.49
N ARG A 43 10.86 41.20 31.51
CA ARG A 43 9.61 41.08 30.74
C ARG A 43 9.85 41.09 29.22
N HIS A 44 10.78 41.90 28.72
CA HIS A 44 11.15 41.90 27.29
C HIS A 44 11.83 40.59 26.87
N GLN A 45 12.71 40.04 27.71
CA GLN A 45 13.39 38.79 27.43
C GLN A 45 12.44 37.58 27.43
N VAL A 46 11.47 37.54 28.36
CA VAL A 46 10.41 36.51 28.37
C VAL A 46 9.57 36.58 27.10
N LYS A 47 9.13 37.78 26.70
CA LYS A 47 8.37 37.98 25.46
C LYS A 47 9.14 37.51 24.21
N LEU A 48 10.43 37.85 24.13
CA LEU A 48 11.28 37.42 23.02
C LEU A 48 11.38 35.89 22.94
N LEU A 49 11.61 35.23 24.07
CA LEU A 49 11.67 33.77 24.14
C LEU A 49 10.33 33.13 23.77
N ASP A 50 9.21 33.72 24.17
CA ASP A 50 7.88 33.24 23.78
C ASP A 50 7.64 33.41 22.27
N SER A 51 8.06 34.53 21.68
CA SER A 51 8.00 34.74 20.22
C SER A 51 8.88 33.75 19.45
N LEU A 52 10.09 33.44 19.93
CA LEU A 52 10.97 32.42 19.34
C LEU A 52 10.34 31.02 19.43
N LYS A 53 9.73 30.67 20.57
CA LYS A 53 9.01 29.40 20.72
C LYS A 53 7.81 29.30 19.78
N GLN A 54 7.03 30.37 19.66
CA GLN A 54 5.90 30.43 18.73
C GLN A 54 6.35 30.23 17.28
N ALA A 55 7.46 30.86 16.89
CA ALA A 55 8.05 30.67 15.57
C ALA A 55 8.51 29.21 15.34
N LYS A 56 9.15 28.59 16.35
CA LYS A 56 9.51 27.17 16.32
C LYS A 56 8.30 26.25 16.15
N GLU A 57 7.25 26.46 16.95
CA GLU A 57 6.02 25.67 16.88
C GLU A 57 5.33 25.81 15.50
N ALA A 58 5.31 27.02 14.93
CA ALA A 58 4.72 27.26 13.62
C ALA A 58 5.49 26.54 12.49
N LEU A 59 6.82 26.50 12.55
CA LEU A 59 7.64 25.74 11.62
C LEU A 59 7.37 24.23 11.71
N ILE A 60 7.29 23.67 12.93
CA ILE A 60 6.94 22.25 13.12
C ILE A 60 5.52 21.99 12.61
N ALA A 61 4.55 22.84 12.92
CA ALA A 61 3.17 22.70 12.46
C ALA A 61 3.06 22.75 10.93
N TYR A 62 3.83 23.63 10.27
CA TYR A 62 3.90 23.68 8.81
C TYR A 62 4.38 22.34 8.24
N ALA A 63 5.48 21.80 8.76
CA ALA A 63 6.03 20.53 8.29
C ALA A 63 5.11 19.33 8.55
N VAL A 64 4.40 19.33 9.68
CA VAL A 64 3.39 18.31 9.99
C VAL A 64 2.22 18.41 9.01
N THR A 65 1.71 19.61 8.72
CA THR A 65 0.51 19.78 7.89
C THR A 65 0.76 19.72 6.38
N ASP A 66 2.02 19.58 5.96
CA ASP A 66 2.37 19.44 4.56
C ASP A 66 1.77 18.15 3.96
N ALA A 67 0.72 18.31 3.15
CA ALA A 67 0.02 17.19 2.53
C ALA A 67 0.86 16.45 1.47
N LYS A 68 1.86 17.10 0.88
CA LYS A 68 2.62 16.55 -0.26
C LYS A 68 3.99 16.02 0.16
N ARG A 69 4.60 16.62 1.18
CA ARG A 69 5.94 16.25 1.65
C ARG A 69 6.04 16.45 3.17
N PRO A 70 5.40 15.58 3.98
CA PRO A 70 5.46 15.65 5.45
C PRO A 70 6.92 15.76 5.93
N GLY A 71 7.18 16.70 6.84
CA GLY A 71 8.53 17.02 7.30
C GLY A 71 9.22 18.16 6.55
N ARG A 72 8.65 18.67 5.45
CA ARG A 72 9.21 19.81 4.71
C ARG A 72 8.97 21.12 5.46
N LEU A 73 10.02 21.92 5.59
CA LEU A 73 9.99 23.29 6.11
C LEU A 73 9.94 24.31 4.95
N PRO A 74 9.34 25.49 5.17
CA PRO A 74 9.27 26.53 4.13
C PRO A 74 10.66 27.09 3.84
N CYS A 75 10.91 27.51 2.59
CA CYS A 75 12.19 28.15 2.27
C CYS A 75 12.29 29.54 2.93
N PRO A 76 13.50 29.98 3.32
CA PRO A 76 13.71 31.32 3.86
C PRO A 76 13.23 32.43 2.92
N ASP A 77 12.72 33.51 3.51
CA ASP A 77 12.39 34.73 2.80
C ASP A 77 13.66 35.55 2.55
N ILE A 78 14.09 35.61 1.29
CA ILE A 78 15.25 36.37 0.84
C ILE A 78 14.91 37.79 0.39
N THR A 79 13.62 38.15 0.38
CA THR A 79 13.09 39.41 -0.15
C THR A 79 12.55 40.36 0.92
N GLY A 80 12.40 39.88 2.16
CA GLY A 80 11.81 40.64 3.27
C GLY A 80 10.30 40.84 3.17
N THR A 81 9.61 40.05 2.33
CA THR A 81 8.16 40.13 2.15
C THR A 81 7.36 39.39 3.24
N GLY A 82 8.03 38.57 4.04
CA GLY A 82 7.48 37.62 4.99
C GLY A 82 6.95 36.33 4.35
N ILE A 83 7.16 36.11 3.04
CA ILE A 83 6.60 34.99 2.28
C ILE A 83 7.74 34.07 1.83
N SER A 84 7.59 32.76 2.05
CA SER A 84 8.47 31.75 1.47
C SER A 84 8.41 31.83 -0.06
N PRO A 85 9.55 31.87 -0.77
CA PRO A 85 9.56 32.02 -2.22
C PRO A 85 8.79 30.89 -2.91
N ILE A 86 8.12 31.23 -4.02
CA ILE A 86 7.60 30.22 -4.94
C ILE A 86 8.79 29.54 -5.58
N LEU A 87 8.87 28.24 -5.40
CA LEU A 87 9.94 27.42 -5.94
C LEU A 87 9.99 27.53 -7.47
N SER A 88 11.09 28.06 -8.00
CA SER A 88 11.37 28.11 -9.44
C SER A 88 11.99 26.81 -9.98
N ARG A 89 12.44 25.94 -9.06
CA ARG A 89 13.06 24.62 -9.23
C ARG A 89 12.63 23.73 -8.06
N ASP A 90 13.04 22.46 -8.02
CA ASP A 90 12.77 21.56 -6.88
C ASP A 90 13.50 21.96 -5.58
N ASP A 91 13.96 23.21 -5.45
CA ASP A 91 14.99 23.63 -4.50
C ASP A 91 14.76 25.06 -4.00
N CYS A 92 15.22 25.35 -2.78
CA CYS A 92 15.22 26.71 -2.23
C CYS A 92 16.27 27.58 -2.93
N ASP A 93 15.95 28.86 -3.16
CA ASP A 93 16.90 29.84 -3.72
C ASP A 93 18.05 30.17 -2.74
N SER A 94 17.77 30.08 -1.43
CA SER A 94 18.74 30.18 -0.34
C SER A 94 18.29 29.35 0.86
N TYR A 95 19.24 28.94 1.69
CA TYR A 95 19.01 28.24 2.97
C TYR A 95 19.22 29.12 4.20
N ASN A 96 19.68 30.35 3.99
CA ASN A 96 19.81 31.39 5.00
C ASN A 96 19.01 32.62 4.54
N GLY A 97 18.19 33.19 5.42
CA GLY A 97 17.37 34.36 5.10
C GLY A 97 16.57 34.84 6.29
N LEU A 98 15.41 35.45 6.03
CA LEU A 98 14.45 35.86 7.05
C LEU A 98 13.38 34.80 7.25
N LEU A 99 12.80 34.74 8.44
CA LEU A 99 11.69 33.86 8.76
C LEU A 99 10.47 34.26 7.90
N PRO A 100 9.85 33.32 7.14
CA PRO A 100 8.68 33.61 6.30
C PRO A 100 7.40 33.67 7.15
N TRP A 101 7.31 34.67 8.04
CA TRP A 101 6.28 34.80 9.07
C TRP A 101 4.84 34.87 8.51
N LYS A 102 4.62 35.39 7.30
CA LYS A 102 3.29 35.36 6.66
C LYS A 102 2.92 33.96 6.19
N THR A 103 3.88 33.22 5.62
CA THR A 103 3.65 31.81 5.23
C THR A 103 3.34 30.95 6.45
N LEU A 104 3.91 31.29 7.61
CA LEU A 104 3.69 30.61 8.89
C LEU A 104 2.46 31.12 9.66
N ASP A 105 1.69 32.08 9.10
CA ASP A 105 0.54 32.72 9.75
C ASP A 105 0.85 33.29 11.15
N LEU A 106 2.05 33.86 11.30
CA LEU A 106 2.49 34.54 12.51
C LEU A 106 2.18 36.03 12.42
N VAL A 107 1.80 36.65 13.54
CA VAL A 107 1.96 38.10 13.70
C VAL A 107 3.46 38.40 13.59
N THR A 108 3.85 39.49 12.91
CA THR A 108 5.25 39.78 12.53
C THR A 108 6.23 39.35 13.63
N ALA A 109 6.98 38.29 13.35
CA ALA A 109 7.89 37.66 14.30
C ALA A 109 9.20 38.46 14.37
N VAL A 110 9.23 39.45 15.27
CA VAL A 110 10.34 40.36 15.47
C VAL A 110 10.99 40.20 16.84
N ASP A 111 12.25 40.60 16.95
CA ASP A 111 13.01 40.61 18.18
C ASP A 111 12.67 41.79 19.12
N ASP A 112 13.40 41.90 20.24
CA ASP A 112 13.23 42.99 21.21
C ASP A 112 13.66 44.37 20.69
N ARG A 113 14.20 44.46 19.47
CA ARG A 113 14.58 45.68 18.74
C ARG A 113 13.73 45.92 17.47
N GLY A 114 12.74 45.06 17.19
CA GLY A 114 11.85 45.19 16.05
C GLY A 114 12.39 44.63 14.73
N MET A 115 13.50 43.88 14.76
CA MET A 115 14.05 43.20 13.57
C MET A 115 13.36 41.85 13.36
N VAL A 116 13.03 41.50 12.12
CA VAL A 116 12.46 40.18 11.79
C VAL A 116 13.49 39.09 12.09
N PHE A 117 13.04 37.96 12.63
CA PHE A 117 13.93 36.83 12.90
C PHE A 117 14.62 36.33 11.62
N HIS A 118 15.91 36.04 11.74
CA HIS A 118 16.64 35.29 10.72
C HIS A 118 16.31 33.81 10.85
N TYR A 119 16.39 33.11 9.72
CA TYR A 119 16.01 31.71 9.60
C TYR A 119 17.00 30.98 8.70
N SER A 120 17.54 29.90 9.24
CA SER A 120 18.43 28.96 8.55
C SER A 120 17.80 27.57 8.52
N LEU A 121 17.86 26.93 7.36
CA LEU A 121 17.20 25.66 7.07
C LEU A 121 18.22 24.63 6.58
N SER A 122 18.18 23.42 7.15
CA SER A 122 18.93 22.28 6.63
C SER A 122 18.51 21.95 5.21
N ARG A 123 19.50 21.73 4.34
CA ARG A 123 19.30 21.64 2.89
C ARG A 123 18.23 20.62 2.49
N TRP A 124 18.20 19.48 3.17
CA TRP A 124 17.36 18.34 2.81
C TRP A 124 15.92 18.44 3.32
N PHE A 125 15.64 19.40 4.20
CA PHE A 125 14.33 19.65 4.80
C PHE A 125 13.56 20.76 4.10
N GLY A 126 14.13 21.39 3.07
CA GLY A 126 13.47 22.38 2.21
C GLY A 126 13.22 21.92 0.78
N GLY A 127 12.57 22.76 -0.02
CA GLY A 127 12.33 22.55 -1.45
C GLY A 127 11.41 21.36 -1.76
N ASP A 128 11.45 20.85 -2.99
CA ASP A 128 10.64 19.72 -3.50
C ASP A 128 11.49 18.58 -4.08
N ARG A 129 12.76 18.51 -3.67
CA ARG A 129 13.68 17.46 -4.13
C ARG A 129 13.17 16.07 -3.75
N LYS A 130 13.33 15.12 -4.69
CA LYS A 130 13.00 13.71 -4.46
C LYS A 130 14.11 12.90 -3.79
N ILE A 131 15.36 13.36 -3.89
CA ILE A 131 16.55 12.63 -3.44
C ILE A 131 17.40 13.59 -2.57
N PRO A 132 17.80 13.17 -1.35
CA PRO A 132 17.34 11.97 -0.65
C PRO A 132 15.84 12.04 -0.31
N PRO A 133 15.17 10.89 -0.04
CA PRO A 133 13.80 10.89 0.47
C PRO A 133 13.70 11.68 1.77
N LEU A 134 12.58 12.39 2.00
CA LEU A 134 12.34 13.13 3.25
C LEU A 134 11.57 12.28 4.26
N ASN A 135 12.29 11.69 5.21
CA ASN A 135 11.78 10.85 6.28
C ASN A 135 12.65 10.96 7.54
N SER A 136 12.39 10.11 8.52
CA SER A 136 13.13 10.09 9.78
C SER A 136 14.63 9.87 9.59
N ASP A 137 15.08 9.13 8.58
CA ASP A 137 16.50 8.85 8.31
C ASP A 137 17.19 9.95 7.47
N THR A 138 16.48 11.02 7.08
CA THR A 138 17.09 12.15 6.35
C THR A 138 18.07 12.91 7.25
N GLU A 139 19.36 12.91 6.90
CA GLU A 139 20.38 13.61 7.69
C GLU A 139 20.19 15.14 7.69
N ALA A 140 20.43 15.78 8.82
CA ALA A 140 20.43 17.23 8.96
C ALA A 140 21.87 17.78 9.02
N ASP A 141 22.11 18.95 8.43
CA ASP A 141 23.46 19.49 8.21
C ASP A 141 23.82 20.73 9.05
N LEU A 142 22.85 21.36 9.73
CA LEU A 142 23.10 22.52 10.61
C LEU A 142 23.71 22.08 11.95
N ARG A 143 24.58 22.93 12.48
CA ARG A 143 25.29 22.73 13.75
C ARG A 143 25.21 23.98 14.61
N VAL A 144 25.11 23.80 15.92
CA VAL A 144 25.24 24.89 16.89
C VAL A 144 26.40 24.60 17.84
N GLU A 145 27.37 25.50 17.88
CA GLU A 145 28.48 25.44 18.83
C GLU A 145 28.03 25.98 20.20
N PRO A 146 28.02 25.18 21.27
CA PRO A 146 27.74 25.68 22.60
C PRO A 146 28.94 26.47 23.13
N THR A 147 28.68 27.36 24.09
CA THR A 147 29.73 28.11 24.81
C THR A 147 30.68 27.18 25.58
N ASN A 148 30.21 26.01 26.01
CA ASN A 148 30.99 24.94 26.64
C ASN A 148 30.37 23.58 26.27
N GLY A 149 31.16 22.65 25.71
CA GLY A 149 30.72 21.29 25.35
C GLY A 149 30.82 20.96 23.85
N PRO A 150 30.44 19.74 23.43
CA PRO A 150 30.43 19.35 22.02
C PRO A 150 29.31 20.07 21.25
N ALA A 151 29.56 20.38 19.97
CA ALA A 151 28.56 20.99 19.08
C ALA A 151 27.26 20.17 19.07
N SER A 152 26.11 20.84 19.13
CA SER A 152 24.83 20.21 18.85
C SER A 152 24.74 19.97 17.35
N THR A 153 24.79 18.71 16.96
CA THR A 153 24.57 18.24 15.59
C THR A 153 23.10 17.85 15.42
N ASP A 154 22.67 17.55 14.19
CA ASP A 154 21.31 17.08 13.87
C ASP A 154 20.19 18.15 13.99
N ILE A 155 20.52 19.36 13.57
CA ILE A 155 19.61 20.52 13.59
C ILE A 155 19.03 20.73 12.19
N VAL A 156 17.70 20.80 12.09
CA VAL A 156 16.98 20.98 10.81
C VAL A 156 16.64 22.44 10.54
N ALA A 157 16.52 23.25 11.59
CA ALA A 157 16.26 24.67 11.47
C ALA A 157 16.79 25.46 12.65
N ILE A 158 17.19 26.70 12.39
CA ILE A 158 17.64 27.67 13.39
C ILE A 158 16.87 28.96 13.17
N ILE A 159 16.32 29.52 14.25
CA ILE A 159 15.67 30.83 14.25
C ILE A 159 16.52 31.74 15.13
N ILE A 160 16.95 32.87 14.57
CA ILE A 160 17.88 33.79 15.20
C ILE A 160 17.17 35.11 15.44
N ALA A 161 17.05 35.50 16.70
CA ALA A 161 16.79 36.88 17.08
C ALA A 161 18.12 37.62 17.07
N SER A 162 18.39 38.41 16.03
CA SER A 162 19.68 39.06 15.85
C SER A 162 19.92 40.20 16.83
N ARG A 163 18.85 40.81 17.34
CA ARG A 163 18.89 41.92 18.30
C ARG A 163 19.82 43.01 17.80
N GLY A 164 19.81 43.30 16.50
CA GLY A 164 20.81 44.15 15.86
C GLY A 164 21.27 43.57 14.52
N GLN A 165 22.53 43.83 14.17
CA GLN A 165 23.19 43.16 13.06
C GLN A 165 23.56 41.75 13.52
N LEU A 166 23.35 40.73 12.66
CA LEU A 166 23.78 39.36 12.94
C LEU A 166 25.24 39.32 13.39
N ASP A 167 25.52 38.50 14.40
CA ASP A 167 26.87 38.26 14.87
C ASP A 167 27.74 37.71 13.72
N PRO A 168 29.04 38.05 13.64
CA PRO A 168 29.90 37.59 12.54
C PRO A 168 29.88 36.08 12.33
N LYS A 169 29.71 35.31 13.41
CA LYS A 169 29.60 33.84 13.42
C LYS A 169 28.29 33.30 12.86
N ASN A 170 27.25 34.11 12.79
CA ASN A 170 25.95 33.75 12.22
C ASN A 170 25.71 34.42 10.84
N ALA A 171 26.69 35.20 10.35
CA ALA A 171 26.61 35.99 9.12
C ALA A 171 27.60 35.54 8.02
N ASP A 172 28.42 34.52 8.27
CA ASP A 172 29.47 34.04 7.36
C ASP A 172 28.99 33.01 6.32
N ASN A 173 27.70 32.65 6.35
CA ASN A 173 27.02 31.70 5.46
C ASN A 173 27.56 30.27 5.51
N ASP A 174 28.22 29.86 6.61
CA ASP A 174 28.49 28.45 6.84
C ASP A 174 27.27 27.74 7.48
N LEU A 175 27.48 26.52 7.99
CA LEU A 175 26.42 25.70 8.63
C LEU A 175 26.56 25.65 10.16
N VAL A 176 27.41 26.50 10.73
CA VAL A 176 27.83 26.47 12.14
C VAL A 176 27.43 27.77 12.81
N PHE A 177 26.46 27.68 13.71
CA PHE A 177 25.88 28.83 14.37
C PHE A 177 26.24 28.88 15.86
N GLN A 178 26.17 30.06 16.45
CA GLN A 178 26.49 30.27 17.85
C GLN A 178 25.44 31.14 18.54
N SER A 179 24.99 30.72 19.73
CA SER A 179 24.17 31.56 20.61
C SER A 179 25.04 32.51 21.41
N GLY A 180 24.65 33.78 21.38
CA GLY A 180 25.25 34.84 22.15
C GLY A 180 25.10 34.61 23.65
N THR A 181 26.13 35.01 24.40
CA THR A 181 26.16 34.90 25.87
C THR A 181 25.88 36.22 26.58
N GLY A 182 25.62 37.30 25.83
CA GLY A 182 25.53 38.66 26.35
C GLY A 182 24.56 39.58 25.61
N ARG A 183 24.81 40.89 25.72
CA ARG A 183 24.09 41.97 24.99
C ARG A 183 25.05 42.84 24.18
N GLU A 184 26.27 42.36 23.97
CA GLU A 184 27.30 43.04 23.19
C GLU A 184 27.02 42.78 21.71
N ALA A 185 27.23 43.79 20.84
CA ALA A 185 26.77 43.80 19.44
C ALA A 185 27.43 42.77 18.49
N ASN A 186 28.24 41.86 19.02
CA ASN A 186 28.89 40.76 18.30
C ASN A 186 28.76 39.43 19.07
N ASN A 187 27.87 39.39 20.05
CA ASN A 187 27.59 38.26 20.94
C ASN A 187 26.20 38.39 21.59
N ASP A 188 25.22 38.95 20.87
CA ASP A 188 23.86 39.17 21.36
C ASP A 188 22.77 38.41 20.60
N ASP A 189 23.13 37.63 19.57
CA ASP A 189 22.21 36.75 18.85
C ASP A 189 21.62 35.68 19.78
N LEU A 190 20.28 35.61 19.85
CA LEU A 190 19.58 34.54 20.58
C LEU A 190 18.99 33.53 19.61
N LEU A 191 19.36 32.26 19.79
CA LEU A 191 18.96 31.17 18.91
C LEU A 191 17.92 30.27 19.58
N ILE A 192 16.96 29.80 18.79
CA ILE A 192 16.20 28.58 19.09
C ILE A 192 16.35 27.61 17.92
N THR A 193 16.56 26.33 18.24
CA THR A 193 16.81 25.29 17.25
C THR A 193 15.64 24.33 17.17
N ILE A 194 15.45 23.76 16.00
CA ILE A 194 14.59 22.60 15.75
C ILE A 194 15.53 21.46 15.41
N THR A 195 15.53 20.42 16.24
CA THR A 195 16.28 19.19 15.93
C THR A 195 15.48 18.30 15.00
N ARG A 196 16.15 17.42 14.25
CA ARG A 196 15.47 16.44 13.40
C ARG A 196 14.50 15.57 14.19
N GLU A 197 14.92 15.12 15.36
CA GLU A 197 14.09 14.30 16.25
C GLU A 197 12.80 15.03 16.67
N GLU A 198 12.88 16.30 17.08
CA GLU A 198 11.69 17.08 17.46
C GLU A 198 10.72 17.25 16.29
N LEU A 199 11.25 17.54 15.09
CA LEU A 199 10.44 17.68 13.89
C LEU A 199 9.79 16.35 13.49
N MET A 200 10.60 15.29 13.40
CA MET A 200 10.18 13.99 12.89
C MET A 200 9.28 13.25 13.87
N ALA A 201 9.45 13.38 15.20
CA ALA A 201 8.50 12.80 16.15
C ALA A 201 7.06 13.29 15.92
N ALA A 202 6.88 14.58 15.60
CA ALA A 202 5.56 15.14 15.29
C ALA A 202 5.03 14.65 13.93
N VAL A 203 5.90 14.59 12.91
CA VAL A 203 5.57 14.11 11.56
C VAL A 203 5.20 12.62 11.56
N GLU A 204 6.00 11.80 12.22
CA GLU A 204 5.80 10.37 12.39
C GLU A 204 4.47 10.06 13.09
N LYS A 205 4.13 10.82 14.13
CA LYS A 205 2.84 10.68 14.81
C LYS A 205 1.67 10.99 13.87
N ARG A 206 1.78 12.00 13.01
CA ARG A 206 0.79 12.25 11.96
C ARG A 206 0.71 11.06 11.00
N ILE A 207 1.84 10.56 10.52
CA ILE A 207 1.90 9.47 9.53
C ILE A 207 1.29 8.18 10.08
N ALA A 208 1.64 7.81 11.31
CA ALA A 208 1.03 6.68 12.02
C ALA A 208 -0.49 6.90 12.20
N GLY A 209 -0.91 8.13 12.51
CA GLY A 209 -2.32 8.51 12.62
C GLY A 209 -3.10 8.39 11.31
N GLU A 210 -2.51 8.79 10.18
CA GLU A 210 -3.12 8.66 8.85
C GLU A 210 -3.23 7.19 8.42
N ALA A 211 -2.16 6.41 8.60
CA ALA A 211 -2.19 4.97 8.33
C ALA A 211 -3.26 4.27 9.19
N LYS A 212 -3.34 4.60 10.50
CA LYS A 212 -4.38 4.09 11.40
C LYS A 212 -5.78 4.44 10.90
N SER A 213 -6.00 5.70 10.52
CA SER A 213 -7.29 6.17 9.98
C SER A 213 -7.71 5.36 8.75
N CYS A 214 -6.77 5.08 7.84
CA CYS A 214 -7.03 4.27 6.66
C CYS A 214 -7.34 2.81 6.97
N LEU A 215 -6.63 2.21 7.93
CA LEU A 215 -6.88 0.84 8.39
C LEU A 215 -8.24 0.72 9.10
N GLU A 216 -8.61 1.70 9.93
CA GLU A 216 -9.94 1.78 10.56
C GLU A 216 -11.06 2.00 9.55
N GLN A 217 -10.85 2.86 8.55
CA GLN A 217 -11.82 3.05 7.47
C GLN A 217 -12.00 1.77 6.66
N TYR A 218 -10.90 1.11 6.29
CA TYR A 218 -10.94 -0.19 5.61
C TYR A 218 -11.78 -1.20 6.40
N ALA A 219 -11.50 -1.31 7.70
CA ALA A 219 -12.16 -2.27 8.58
C ALA A 219 -13.61 -1.92 8.90
N SER A 220 -13.97 -0.63 8.97
CA SER A 220 -15.36 -0.22 9.17
C SER A 220 -16.23 -0.51 7.95
N THR A 221 -15.67 -0.44 6.74
CA THR A 221 -16.38 -0.76 5.49
C THR A 221 -16.53 -2.27 5.27
N ARG A 222 -15.52 -3.07 5.63
CA ARG A 222 -15.47 -4.51 5.32
C ARG A 222 -15.78 -5.43 6.50
N GLY A 223 -15.74 -4.90 7.72
CA GLY A 223 -15.87 -5.68 8.95
C GLY A 223 -14.58 -6.33 9.43
N TYR A 224 -13.45 -6.13 8.74
CA TYR A 224 -12.16 -6.73 9.05
C TYR A 224 -10.96 -5.83 8.66
N TYR A 225 -9.83 -5.92 9.36
CA TYR A 225 -8.58 -5.19 9.03
C TYR A 225 -7.74 -5.98 8.05
N PRO A 226 -7.12 -5.37 7.01
CA PRO A 226 -6.31 -6.13 6.07
C PRO A 226 -5.20 -6.90 6.81
N TRP A 227 -4.82 -8.07 6.30
CA TRP A 227 -3.71 -8.84 6.85
C TRP A 227 -2.41 -8.04 6.74
N PRO A 228 -1.66 -7.82 7.83
CA PRO A 228 -0.37 -7.14 7.77
C PRO A 228 0.59 -7.85 6.82
N ALA A 229 1.52 -7.09 6.25
CA ALA A 229 2.64 -7.64 5.49
C ALA A 229 3.79 -7.94 6.46
N PRO A 230 4.01 -9.21 6.83
CA PRO A 230 4.96 -9.54 7.88
C PRO A 230 6.40 -9.30 7.44
N LEU A 231 7.34 -9.38 8.39
CA LEU A 231 8.77 -9.16 8.07
C LEU A 231 9.37 -10.28 7.21
N GLY A 232 8.79 -11.47 7.22
CA GLY A 232 9.13 -12.55 6.29
C GLY A 232 8.83 -12.23 4.82
N GLU A 233 7.93 -11.28 4.54
CA GLU A 233 7.42 -11.00 3.20
C GLU A 233 8.04 -9.74 2.59
N THR A 234 8.87 -9.87 1.55
CA THR A 234 9.55 -8.71 0.91
C THR A 234 8.66 -7.88 -0.02
N ALA A 235 7.64 -8.48 -0.61
CA ALA A 235 6.77 -7.85 -1.61
C ALA A 235 5.55 -7.13 -1.01
N TYR A 236 5.55 -6.86 0.30
CA TYR A 236 4.46 -6.17 1.01
C TYR A 236 3.10 -6.86 0.85
N ARG A 237 3.09 -8.18 0.70
CA ARG A 237 1.86 -8.97 0.60
C ARG A 237 1.28 -9.17 2.00
N GLY A 238 -0.02 -8.95 2.15
CA GLY A 238 -0.71 -9.37 3.36
C GLY A 238 -0.64 -10.89 3.51
N SER A 239 -0.15 -11.37 4.65
CA SER A 239 -0.04 -12.82 4.92
C SER A 239 -1.18 -13.27 5.83
N PRO A 240 -2.03 -14.22 5.41
CA PRO A 240 -3.11 -14.69 6.25
C PRO A 240 -2.67 -15.26 7.59
N GLY A 241 -3.38 -14.83 8.63
CA GLY A 241 -3.08 -15.16 10.02
C GLY A 241 -2.01 -14.28 10.65
N SER A 242 -1.28 -13.47 9.89
CA SER A 242 -0.37 -12.48 10.46
C SER A 242 -1.15 -11.44 11.24
N LEU A 243 -0.69 -11.06 12.43
CA LEU A 243 -1.32 -10.02 13.24
C LEU A 243 -0.44 -8.79 13.38
N PHE A 244 0.82 -8.85 12.94
CA PHE A 244 1.77 -7.74 12.96
C PHE A 244 2.57 -7.66 11.65
N GLY A 245 2.79 -6.45 11.15
CA GLY A 245 3.63 -6.23 9.98
C GLY A 245 3.56 -4.81 9.45
N ARG A 246 4.12 -4.61 8.26
CA ARG A 246 4.01 -3.35 7.50
C ARG A 246 2.63 -3.23 6.89
N VAL A 247 2.26 -2.01 6.51
CA VAL A 247 1.04 -1.78 5.72
C VAL A 247 1.14 -2.56 4.40
N PRO A 248 0.22 -3.48 4.12
CA PRO A 248 0.26 -4.30 2.92
C PRO A 248 -0.06 -3.49 1.66
N GLU A 249 0.48 -3.91 0.52
CA GLU A 249 0.18 -3.38 -0.80
C GLU A 249 -0.83 -4.28 -1.54
N THR A 250 -0.82 -5.57 -1.22
CA THR A 250 -1.74 -6.58 -1.78
C THR A 250 -2.36 -7.44 -0.69
N GLN A 251 -3.49 -8.09 -1.01
CA GLN A 251 -4.17 -9.06 -0.15
C GLN A 251 -4.55 -10.29 -0.96
N PRO A 252 -4.62 -11.48 -0.34
CA PRO A 252 -5.30 -12.60 -0.95
C PRO A 252 -6.80 -12.31 -1.10
N ALA A 253 -7.40 -12.84 -2.15
CA ALA A 253 -8.82 -12.70 -2.45
C ALA A 253 -9.41 -14.05 -2.87
N GLY A 254 -10.64 -14.34 -2.40
CA GLY A 254 -11.35 -15.57 -2.75
C GLY A 254 -11.98 -15.52 -4.15
N ASP A 255 -12.78 -14.50 -4.44
CA ASP A 255 -13.37 -14.30 -5.77
C ASP A 255 -13.14 -12.87 -6.24
N THR A 256 -12.25 -12.74 -7.22
CA THR A 256 -11.86 -11.48 -7.83
C THR A 256 -12.94 -10.94 -8.79
N GLU A 257 -13.70 -11.81 -9.48
CA GLU A 257 -14.78 -11.39 -10.40
C GLU A 257 -15.92 -10.70 -9.63
N MET A 258 -16.21 -11.14 -8.41
CA MET A 258 -17.20 -10.50 -7.53
C MET A 258 -16.83 -9.05 -7.18
N LEU A 259 -15.52 -8.73 -7.04
CA LEU A 259 -15.08 -7.36 -6.75
C LEU A 259 -15.47 -6.39 -7.88
N VAL A 260 -15.33 -6.83 -9.14
CA VAL A 260 -15.64 -6.01 -10.33
C VAL A 260 -17.13 -5.91 -10.60
N SER A 261 -17.89 -6.96 -10.29
CA SER A 261 -19.34 -6.98 -10.46
C SER A 261 -20.04 -5.84 -9.69
N ALA A 262 -19.56 -5.53 -8.48
CA ALA A 262 -20.07 -4.41 -7.68
C ALA A 262 -19.79 -3.05 -8.35
N ASP A 263 -18.62 -2.87 -8.96
CA ASP A 263 -18.26 -1.63 -9.66
C ASP A 263 -19.08 -1.41 -10.93
N ILE A 264 -19.33 -2.47 -11.71
CA ILE A 264 -20.21 -2.42 -12.87
C ILE A 264 -21.63 -1.99 -12.47
N ALA A 265 -22.15 -2.53 -11.36
CA ALA A 265 -23.47 -2.18 -10.85
C ALA A 265 -23.55 -0.72 -10.36
N ALA A 266 -22.51 -0.22 -9.69
CA ALA A 266 -22.42 1.17 -9.26
C ALA A 266 -22.38 2.15 -10.45
N LEU A 267 -21.58 1.83 -11.47
CA LEU A 267 -21.50 2.60 -12.72
C LEU A 267 -22.85 2.64 -13.45
N GLU A 268 -23.56 1.51 -13.51
CA GLU A 268 -24.87 1.45 -14.15
C GLU A 268 -25.93 2.22 -13.37
N THR A 269 -25.88 2.17 -12.04
CA THR A 269 -26.77 2.96 -11.18
C THR A 269 -26.54 4.45 -11.41
N ALA A 270 -25.28 4.90 -11.42
CA ALA A 270 -24.94 6.29 -11.68
C ALA A 270 -25.37 6.77 -13.07
N ARG A 271 -25.21 5.92 -14.10
CA ARG A 271 -25.73 6.17 -15.46
C ARG A 271 -27.24 6.38 -15.45
N LEU A 272 -27.98 5.45 -14.87
CA LEU A 272 -29.44 5.51 -14.80
C LEU A 272 -29.93 6.74 -14.03
N THR A 273 -29.22 7.16 -12.98
CA THR A 273 -29.51 8.42 -12.26
C THR A 273 -29.33 9.64 -13.16
N ALA A 274 -28.27 9.69 -13.96
CA ALA A 274 -28.05 10.79 -14.91
C ALA A 274 -29.11 10.82 -16.02
N ASP A 275 -29.48 9.65 -16.57
CA ASP A 275 -30.47 9.52 -17.64
C ASP A 275 -31.90 9.88 -17.17
N ARG A 276 -32.25 9.55 -15.91
CA ARG A 276 -33.60 9.78 -15.34
C ARG A 276 -33.80 11.17 -14.74
N ALA A 277 -32.75 11.97 -14.62
CA ALA A 277 -32.85 13.32 -14.04
C ALA A 277 -33.78 14.22 -14.87
N ILE A 278 -34.71 14.88 -14.17
CA ILE A 278 -35.86 15.58 -14.76
C ILE A 278 -35.49 17.04 -15.07
N SER A 279 -34.61 17.64 -14.27
CA SER A 279 -34.10 19.00 -14.50
C SER A 279 -32.64 19.02 -14.96
N THR A 280 -32.23 20.09 -15.65
CA THR A 280 -30.83 20.32 -16.04
C THR A 280 -29.91 20.40 -14.82
N THR A 281 -30.39 20.96 -13.70
CA THR A 281 -29.64 21.04 -12.45
C THR A 281 -29.38 19.66 -11.84
N GLU A 282 -30.40 18.79 -11.81
CA GLU A 282 -30.24 17.40 -11.37
C GLU A 282 -29.24 16.64 -12.24
N ARG A 283 -29.32 16.82 -13.57
CA ARG A 283 -28.36 16.21 -14.52
C ARG A 283 -26.92 16.66 -14.26
N ILE A 284 -26.72 17.94 -13.97
CA ILE A 284 -25.40 18.49 -13.60
C ILE A 284 -24.87 17.83 -12.32
N VAL A 285 -25.70 17.67 -11.28
CA VAL A 285 -25.31 16.99 -10.04
C VAL A 285 -25.01 15.52 -10.30
N ALA A 286 -25.85 14.82 -11.05
CA ALA A 286 -25.65 13.42 -11.39
C ALA A 286 -24.34 13.19 -12.16
N LEU A 287 -24.00 14.06 -13.13
CA LEU A 287 -22.73 13.97 -13.86
C LEU A 287 -21.51 14.27 -12.98
N LYS A 288 -21.62 15.20 -12.03
CA LYS A 288 -20.55 15.42 -11.04
C LYS A 288 -20.33 14.17 -10.19
N ASN A 289 -21.40 13.56 -9.70
CA ASN A 289 -21.33 12.33 -8.91
C ASN A 289 -20.75 11.16 -9.73
N LEU A 290 -21.15 11.02 -11.00
CA LEU A 290 -20.57 10.04 -11.91
C LEU A 290 -19.07 10.29 -12.14
N SER A 291 -18.67 11.55 -12.38
CA SER A 291 -17.26 11.89 -12.54
C SER A 291 -16.44 11.55 -11.29
N THR A 292 -16.96 11.84 -10.09
CA THR A 292 -16.29 11.48 -8.84
C THR A 292 -16.19 9.96 -8.70
N LEU A 293 -17.30 9.23 -8.90
CA LEU A 293 -17.32 7.78 -8.83
C LEU A 293 -16.28 7.14 -9.77
N VAL A 294 -16.23 7.57 -11.04
CA VAL A 294 -15.27 7.04 -12.02
C VAL A 294 -13.85 7.44 -11.66
N SER A 295 -13.62 8.66 -11.16
CA SER A 295 -12.30 9.10 -10.69
C SER A 295 -11.79 8.24 -9.52
N ASP A 296 -12.66 7.94 -8.57
CA ASP A 296 -12.36 7.14 -7.39
C ASP A 296 -12.06 5.69 -7.79
N GLN A 297 -12.91 5.10 -8.64
CA GLN A 297 -12.68 3.77 -9.21
C GLN A 297 -11.37 3.72 -10.02
N ASN A 298 -11.09 4.75 -10.83
CA ASN A 298 -9.89 4.79 -11.64
C ASN A 298 -8.63 4.78 -10.76
N THR A 299 -8.62 5.58 -9.71
CA THR A 299 -7.48 5.74 -8.80
C THR A 299 -7.28 4.52 -7.89
N GLN A 300 -8.37 3.98 -7.34
CA GLN A 300 -8.30 2.92 -6.33
C GLN A 300 -8.34 1.51 -6.90
N PHE A 301 -8.80 1.34 -8.15
CA PHE A 301 -9.02 0.02 -8.74
C PHE A 301 -8.41 -0.09 -10.14
N LEU A 302 -8.83 0.72 -11.11
CA LEU A 302 -8.42 0.52 -12.51
C LEU A 302 -6.92 0.74 -12.73
N VAL A 303 -6.30 1.74 -12.12
CA VAL A 303 -4.85 2.00 -12.25
C VAL A 303 -4.01 0.89 -11.61
N PRO A 304 -4.23 0.48 -10.35
CA PRO A 304 -3.49 -0.65 -9.76
C PRO A 304 -3.62 -1.95 -10.58
N TRP A 305 -4.83 -2.26 -11.05
CA TRP A 305 -5.07 -3.46 -11.88
C TRP A 305 -4.42 -3.35 -13.25
N ALA A 306 -4.45 -2.18 -13.88
CA ALA A 306 -3.80 -1.96 -15.15
C ALA A 306 -2.28 -2.16 -15.06
N ASN A 307 -1.64 -1.70 -13.99
CA ASN A 307 -0.19 -1.86 -13.78
C ASN A 307 0.19 -3.32 -13.51
N LEU A 308 -0.57 -4.01 -12.64
CA LEU A 308 -0.40 -5.44 -12.41
C LEU A 308 -0.51 -6.24 -13.72
N ALA A 309 -1.57 -5.96 -14.50
CA ALA A 309 -1.82 -6.64 -15.75
C ALA A 309 -0.81 -6.29 -16.84
N GLN A 310 -0.30 -5.05 -16.87
CA GLN A 310 0.79 -4.66 -17.76
C GLN A 310 2.05 -5.48 -17.47
N SER A 311 2.45 -5.62 -16.21
CA SER A 311 3.60 -6.47 -15.84
C SER A 311 3.40 -7.92 -16.27
N LEU A 312 2.19 -8.47 -16.11
CA LEU A 312 1.88 -9.84 -16.51
C LEU A 312 1.90 -9.98 -18.05
N ALA A 313 1.36 -9.01 -18.78
CA ALA A 313 1.37 -8.99 -20.24
C ALA A 313 2.79 -8.92 -20.80
N GLU A 314 3.67 -8.11 -20.20
CA GLU A 314 5.10 -8.04 -20.56
C GLU A 314 5.82 -9.37 -20.31
N LYS A 315 5.56 -10.02 -19.17
CA LYS A 315 6.12 -11.33 -18.84
C LYS A 315 5.71 -12.39 -19.86
N ALA A 316 4.42 -12.46 -20.15
CA ALA A 316 3.85 -13.39 -21.11
C ALA A 316 4.37 -13.13 -22.54
N GLY A 317 4.41 -11.86 -22.97
CA GLY A 317 4.95 -11.46 -24.28
C GLY A 317 6.47 -11.70 -24.42
N GLY A 318 7.22 -11.62 -23.32
CA GLY A 318 8.64 -12.00 -23.29
C GLY A 318 8.82 -13.50 -23.51
N ILE A 319 7.97 -14.34 -22.91
CA ILE A 319 7.98 -15.79 -23.07
C ILE A 319 7.62 -16.18 -24.51
N THR A 320 6.57 -15.59 -25.09
CA THR A 320 6.19 -15.89 -26.49
C THR A 320 7.31 -15.52 -27.46
N SER A 321 7.96 -14.37 -27.24
CA SER A 321 9.13 -13.94 -28.03
C SER A 321 10.30 -14.92 -27.89
N ALA A 322 10.58 -15.40 -26.67
CA ALA A 322 11.64 -16.37 -26.41
C ALA A 322 11.37 -17.75 -27.03
N LEU A 323 10.13 -18.23 -26.94
CA LEU A 323 9.68 -19.48 -27.55
C LEU A 323 9.73 -19.40 -29.09
N GLY A 324 9.30 -18.29 -29.68
CA GLY A 324 9.42 -18.07 -31.13
C GLY A 324 10.87 -18.04 -31.60
N ALA A 325 11.79 -17.45 -30.82
CA ALA A 325 13.22 -17.50 -31.10
C ALA A 325 13.80 -18.91 -30.96
N GLN A 326 13.39 -19.65 -29.93
CA GLN A 326 13.81 -21.03 -29.71
C GLN A 326 13.33 -21.95 -30.83
N SER A 327 12.06 -21.85 -31.24
CA SER A 327 11.49 -22.64 -32.34
C SER A 327 12.27 -22.44 -33.66
N LYS A 328 12.63 -21.18 -33.99
CA LYS A 328 13.49 -20.88 -35.15
C LYS A 328 14.88 -21.51 -35.01
N ALA A 329 15.49 -21.43 -33.82
CA ALA A 329 16.80 -22.01 -33.55
C ALA A 329 16.78 -23.55 -33.65
N ILE A 330 15.73 -24.19 -33.13
CA ILE A 330 15.50 -25.64 -33.24
C ILE A 330 15.37 -26.04 -34.70
N THR A 331 14.51 -25.35 -35.46
CA THR A 331 14.28 -25.62 -36.88
C THR A 331 15.59 -25.52 -37.68
N ALA A 332 16.37 -24.47 -37.45
CA ALA A 332 17.66 -24.29 -38.12
C ALA A 332 18.68 -25.38 -37.77
N ALA A 333 18.74 -25.79 -36.50
CA ALA A 333 19.67 -26.81 -36.04
C ALA A 333 19.30 -28.20 -36.58
N ILE A 334 18.01 -28.54 -36.61
CA ILE A 334 17.52 -29.86 -37.08
C ILE A 334 17.61 -30.00 -38.60
N ALA A 335 17.58 -28.90 -39.37
CA ALA A 335 17.63 -28.92 -40.83
C ALA A 335 18.83 -29.69 -41.43
N ASN A 336 19.93 -29.82 -40.66
CA ASN A 336 21.13 -30.55 -41.08
C ASN A 336 21.25 -31.96 -40.48
N ASP A 337 20.21 -32.45 -39.80
CA ASP A 337 20.14 -33.72 -39.05
C ASP A 337 21.29 -33.92 -38.06
N ARG A 338 21.81 -32.81 -37.50
CA ARG A 338 22.90 -32.80 -36.52
C ARG A 338 22.87 -31.52 -35.71
N ILE A 339 23.23 -31.61 -34.43
CA ILE A 339 23.32 -30.43 -33.54
C ILE A 339 24.80 -30.19 -33.19
N SER A 340 25.34 -29.04 -33.58
CA SER A 340 26.71 -28.63 -33.22
C SER A 340 26.84 -28.32 -31.72
N LYS A 341 28.09 -28.28 -31.23
CA LYS A 341 28.37 -27.94 -29.83
C LYS A 341 27.84 -26.55 -29.45
N THR A 342 28.00 -25.56 -30.33
CA THR A 342 27.52 -24.19 -30.11
C THR A 342 26.00 -24.13 -30.08
N GLU A 343 25.32 -24.78 -31.03
CA GLU A 343 23.85 -24.85 -31.05
C GLU A 343 23.33 -25.52 -29.77
N LYS A 344 23.94 -26.63 -29.35
CA LYS A 344 23.60 -27.33 -28.11
C LYS A 344 23.70 -26.40 -26.89
N THR A 345 24.80 -25.67 -26.72
CA THR A 345 24.98 -24.74 -25.60
C THR A 345 23.94 -23.62 -25.61
N ASN A 346 23.68 -23.03 -26.78
CA ASN A 346 22.72 -21.94 -26.93
C ASN A 346 21.28 -22.41 -26.66
N LEU A 347 20.89 -23.56 -27.22
CA LEU A 347 19.57 -24.15 -27.00
C LEU A 347 19.34 -24.55 -25.55
N ARG A 348 20.36 -25.06 -24.84
CA ARG A 348 20.25 -25.35 -23.40
C ARG A 348 20.03 -24.09 -22.58
N SER A 349 20.81 -23.05 -22.89
CA SER A 349 20.70 -21.77 -22.20
C SER A 349 19.33 -21.11 -22.42
N SER A 350 18.81 -21.16 -23.65
CA SER A 350 17.48 -20.63 -23.95
C SER A 350 16.36 -21.45 -23.29
N ALA A 351 16.49 -22.79 -23.25
CA ALA A 351 15.50 -23.65 -22.61
C ALA A 351 15.43 -23.41 -21.09
N LEU A 352 16.58 -23.26 -20.42
CA LEU A 352 16.62 -22.93 -19.00
C LEU A 352 15.95 -21.57 -18.71
N ALA A 353 16.27 -20.54 -19.50
CA ALA A 353 15.67 -19.21 -19.36
C ALA A 353 14.14 -19.20 -19.57
N ILE A 354 13.64 -20.01 -20.52
CA ILE A 354 12.20 -20.17 -20.76
C ILE A 354 11.53 -20.87 -19.57
N LYS A 355 12.15 -21.93 -19.02
CA LYS A 355 11.66 -22.63 -17.83
C LYS A 355 11.56 -21.71 -16.61
N GLU A 356 12.59 -20.91 -16.35
CA GLU A 356 12.58 -19.91 -15.28
C GLU A 356 11.50 -18.86 -15.51
N SER A 357 11.37 -18.35 -16.74
CA SER A 357 10.34 -17.38 -17.10
C SER A 357 8.92 -17.94 -16.94
N ALA A 358 8.67 -19.19 -17.37
CA ALA A 358 7.39 -19.87 -17.22
C ALA A 358 7.01 -20.04 -15.74
N SER A 359 7.99 -20.40 -14.90
CA SER A 359 7.78 -20.51 -13.44
C SER A 359 7.34 -19.17 -12.84
N GLN A 360 7.96 -18.07 -13.28
CA GLN A 360 7.59 -16.73 -12.85
C GLN A 360 6.23 -16.27 -13.39
N LEU A 361 5.87 -16.66 -14.61
CA LEU A 361 4.55 -16.38 -15.18
C LEU A 361 3.44 -17.07 -14.36
N ILE A 362 3.66 -18.32 -13.94
CA ILE A 362 2.73 -19.05 -13.09
C ILE A 362 2.51 -18.33 -11.76
N ILE A 363 3.58 -17.87 -11.11
CA ILE A 363 3.49 -17.11 -9.85
C ILE A 363 2.68 -15.82 -10.04
N GLN A 364 2.95 -15.03 -11.09
CA GLN A 364 2.20 -13.80 -11.34
C GLN A 364 0.73 -14.05 -11.73
N LEU A 365 0.44 -15.16 -12.40
CA LEU A 365 -0.93 -15.57 -12.70
C LEU A 365 -1.68 -15.95 -11.42
N GLU A 366 -1.03 -16.66 -10.49
CA GLU A 366 -1.57 -16.98 -9.16
C GLU A 366 -1.79 -15.74 -8.30
N ASP A 367 -0.86 -14.78 -8.32
CA ASP A 367 -0.96 -13.52 -7.60
C ASP A 367 -2.19 -12.70 -8.05
N SER A 368 -2.42 -12.64 -9.36
CA SER A 368 -3.54 -11.90 -9.95
C SER A 368 -4.86 -12.66 -9.94
N GLY A 369 -4.80 -13.99 -9.84
CA GLY A 369 -5.94 -14.90 -9.98
C GLY A 369 -6.59 -14.87 -11.35
N LEU A 370 -5.98 -14.27 -12.38
CA LEU A 370 -6.59 -14.22 -13.71
C LEU A 370 -6.76 -15.63 -14.29
N ASP A 371 -7.89 -15.85 -14.95
CA ASP A 371 -8.15 -17.06 -15.72
C ASP A 371 -8.32 -16.68 -17.20
N PRO A 372 -7.31 -16.91 -18.05
CA PRO A 372 -7.36 -16.52 -19.45
C PRO A 372 -8.36 -17.34 -20.28
N LEU A 373 -8.80 -18.52 -19.83
CA LEU A 373 -9.65 -19.38 -20.65
C LEU A 373 -11.04 -18.78 -20.86
N PRO A 374 -11.84 -18.39 -19.85
CA PRO A 374 -13.17 -17.83 -20.10
C PRO A 374 -13.12 -16.53 -20.92
N PHE A 375 -12.05 -15.74 -20.79
CA PHE A 375 -11.83 -14.57 -21.63
C PHE A 375 -11.63 -14.95 -23.10
N TYR A 376 -10.75 -15.92 -23.38
CA TYR A 376 -10.54 -16.47 -24.72
C TYR A 376 -11.84 -17.06 -25.29
N LEU A 377 -12.54 -17.92 -24.54
CA LEU A 377 -13.80 -18.54 -24.94
C LEU A 377 -14.86 -17.49 -25.28
N SER A 378 -14.98 -16.43 -24.48
CA SER A 378 -15.94 -15.35 -24.74
C SER A 378 -15.64 -14.60 -26.04
N LYS A 379 -14.35 -14.36 -26.35
CA LYS A 379 -13.95 -13.75 -27.62
C LYS A 379 -14.23 -14.69 -28.80
N GLN A 380 -13.85 -15.96 -28.70
CA GLN A 380 -14.06 -16.96 -29.76
C GLN A 380 -15.55 -17.19 -30.05
N ASN A 381 -16.38 -17.40 -29.02
CA ASN A 381 -17.82 -17.62 -29.21
C ASN A 381 -18.52 -16.40 -29.84
N LYS A 382 -18.09 -15.18 -29.51
CA LYS A 382 -18.64 -13.94 -30.12
C LYS A 382 -18.35 -13.91 -31.62
N VAL A 383 -17.11 -14.26 -32.02
CA VAL A 383 -16.72 -14.29 -33.45
C VAL A 383 -17.39 -15.45 -34.17
N LEU A 384 -17.37 -16.66 -33.61
CA LEU A 384 -18.00 -17.85 -34.19
C LEU A 384 -19.49 -17.61 -34.45
N ARG A 385 -20.22 -17.05 -33.48
CA ARG A 385 -21.64 -16.70 -33.63
C ARG A 385 -21.86 -15.74 -34.79
N SER A 386 -21.04 -14.69 -34.89
CA SER A 386 -21.14 -13.72 -35.98
C SER A 386 -20.87 -14.36 -37.35
N GLU A 387 -19.87 -15.22 -37.47
CA GLU A 387 -19.56 -15.91 -38.74
C GLU A 387 -20.63 -16.94 -39.11
N THR A 388 -21.16 -17.69 -38.13
CA THR A 388 -22.25 -18.65 -38.38
C THR A 388 -23.55 -17.94 -38.80
N GLU A 389 -23.86 -16.77 -38.24
CA GLU A 389 -25.03 -15.96 -38.63
C GLU A 389 -24.97 -15.47 -40.08
N LYS A 390 -23.77 -15.15 -40.61
CA LYS A 390 -23.59 -14.76 -42.02
C LYS A 390 -23.99 -15.87 -42.99
N LEU A 391 -23.83 -17.13 -42.59
CA LEU A 391 -24.22 -18.29 -43.42
C LEU A 391 -25.74 -18.48 -43.54
N ILE A 392 -26.55 -17.69 -42.82
CA ILE A 392 -28.02 -17.75 -42.86
C ILE A 392 -28.57 -16.86 -43.99
N SER A 393 -27.87 -15.79 -44.36
CA SER A 393 -28.38 -14.73 -45.25
C SER A 393 -28.04 -14.90 -46.74
N GLY A 394 -27.34 -15.98 -47.13
CA GLY A 394 -26.98 -16.23 -48.53
C GLY A 394 -26.35 -17.61 -48.78
N THR A 395 -25.89 -17.86 -50.01
CA THR A 395 -25.09 -19.05 -50.35
C THR A 395 -23.66 -18.83 -49.88
N PRO A 396 -23.16 -19.59 -48.89
CA PRO A 396 -21.82 -19.36 -48.37
C PRO A 396 -20.71 -19.63 -49.38
N SER A 397 -19.68 -18.81 -49.34
CA SER A 397 -18.43 -18.97 -50.08
C SER A 397 -17.46 -19.93 -49.39
N ASN A 398 -16.53 -20.51 -50.16
CA ASN A 398 -15.46 -21.33 -49.60
C ASN A 398 -14.56 -20.57 -48.60
N LEU A 399 -14.44 -19.25 -48.77
CA LEU A 399 -13.65 -18.39 -47.87
C LEU A 399 -14.32 -18.28 -46.49
N GLU A 400 -15.64 -18.13 -46.44
CA GLU A 400 -16.40 -18.10 -45.18
C GLU A 400 -16.31 -19.44 -44.43
N TYR A 401 -16.39 -20.57 -45.15
CA TYR A 401 -16.14 -21.88 -44.55
C TYR A 401 -14.71 -22.00 -44.00
N THR A 402 -13.71 -21.56 -44.76
CA THR A 402 -12.30 -21.61 -44.33
C THR A 402 -12.10 -20.82 -43.04
N ALA A 403 -12.71 -19.64 -42.93
CA ALA A 403 -12.63 -18.81 -41.74
C ALA A 403 -13.24 -19.52 -40.52
N ILE A 404 -14.44 -20.11 -40.65
CA ILE A 404 -15.10 -20.83 -39.56
C ILE A 404 -14.30 -22.07 -39.14
N ILE A 405 -13.81 -22.87 -40.11
CA ILE A 405 -12.98 -24.05 -39.82
C ILE A 405 -11.73 -23.65 -39.04
N GLY A 406 -11.07 -22.56 -39.43
CA GLY A 406 -9.89 -22.04 -38.73
C GLY A 406 -10.19 -21.62 -37.28
N LEU A 407 -11.31 -20.94 -37.05
CA LEU A 407 -11.76 -20.57 -35.70
C LEU A 407 -12.03 -21.80 -34.83
N ILE A 408 -12.74 -22.79 -35.38
CA ILE A 408 -13.06 -24.03 -34.65
C ILE A 408 -11.78 -24.82 -34.35
N GLN A 409 -10.82 -24.85 -35.28
CA GLN A 409 -9.54 -25.53 -35.06
C GLN A 409 -8.75 -24.89 -33.93
N ASP A 410 -8.60 -23.56 -33.91
CA ASP A 410 -7.88 -22.85 -32.86
C ASP A 410 -8.50 -23.08 -31.47
N LEU A 411 -9.84 -23.08 -31.42
CA LEU A 411 -10.60 -23.40 -30.22
C LEU A 411 -10.39 -24.86 -29.78
N ALA A 412 -10.49 -25.82 -30.70
CA ALA A 412 -10.29 -27.24 -30.41
C ALA A 412 -8.88 -27.51 -29.88
N GLU A 413 -7.85 -26.86 -30.43
CA GLU A 413 -6.47 -26.98 -29.95
C GLU A 413 -6.32 -26.44 -28.53
N THR A 414 -6.90 -25.28 -28.22
CA THR A 414 -6.87 -24.72 -26.86
C THR A 414 -7.62 -25.60 -25.86
N LEU A 415 -8.82 -26.10 -26.22
CA LEU A 415 -9.60 -27.01 -25.36
C LEU A 415 -8.86 -28.32 -25.10
N LYS A 416 -8.18 -28.87 -26.10
CA LYS A 416 -7.41 -30.12 -26.00
C LYS A 416 -6.26 -30.05 -24.99
N ILE A 417 -5.59 -28.89 -24.92
CA ILE A 417 -4.45 -28.68 -24.01
C ILE A 417 -4.87 -28.05 -22.68
N SER A 418 -6.17 -27.84 -22.46
CA SER A 418 -6.71 -27.37 -21.20
C SER A 418 -6.81 -28.50 -20.17
N HIS A 419 -6.60 -28.18 -18.90
CA HIS A 419 -6.60 -29.14 -17.81
C HIS A 419 -7.24 -28.58 -16.54
N THR A 420 -7.95 -29.42 -15.80
CA THR A 420 -8.48 -29.11 -14.46
C THR A 420 -8.63 -30.39 -13.64
N GLY A 421 -8.37 -30.30 -12.34
CA GLY A 421 -8.68 -31.35 -11.36
C GLY A 421 -10.16 -31.42 -10.98
N ASN A 422 -10.97 -30.42 -11.37
CA ASN A 422 -12.41 -30.39 -11.08
C ASN A 422 -13.16 -31.31 -12.05
N LEU A 423 -13.77 -32.38 -11.54
CA LEU A 423 -14.46 -33.37 -12.38
C LEU A 423 -15.64 -32.79 -13.17
N THR A 424 -16.37 -31.82 -12.62
CA THR A 424 -17.48 -31.15 -13.31
C THR A 424 -16.98 -30.33 -14.49
N LEU A 425 -15.92 -29.54 -14.27
CA LEU A 425 -15.32 -28.73 -15.33
C LEU A 425 -14.61 -29.59 -16.37
N LEU A 426 -13.98 -30.69 -15.97
CA LEU A 426 -13.36 -31.65 -16.88
C LEU A 426 -14.42 -32.22 -17.85
N HIS A 427 -15.60 -32.59 -17.35
CA HIS A 427 -16.68 -33.07 -18.20
C HIS A 427 -17.20 -32.01 -19.18
N LEU A 428 -17.35 -30.76 -18.74
CA LEU A 428 -17.74 -29.65 -19.61
C LEU A 428 -16.68 -29.34 -20.67
N LEU A 429 -15.40 -29.42 -20.30
CA LEU A 429 -14.26 -29.24 -21.19
C LEU A 429 -14.25 -30.32 -22.28
N ASP A 430 -14.40 -31.59 -21.90
CA ASP A 430 -14.51 -32.71 -22.84
C ASP A 430 -15.70 -32.53 -23.79
N THR A 431 -16.86 -32.11 -23.26
CA THR A 431 -18.07 -31.85 -24.05
C THR A 431 -17.84 -30.77 -25.10
N ALA A 432 -17.22 -29.65 -24.71
CA ALA A 432 -16.89 -28.57 -25.64
C ALA A 432 -15.87 -29.01 -26.70
N TYR A 433 -14.85 -29.79 -26.33
CA TYR A 433 -13.85 -30.32 -27.26
C TYR A 433 -14.47 -31.29 -28.29
N GLN A 434 -15.37 -32.18 -27.85
CA GLN A 434 -16.08 -33.07 -28.76
C GLN A 434 -16.99 -32.30 -29.71
N ALA A 435 -17.73 -31.30 -29.22
CA ALA A 435 -18.55 -30.43 -30.06
C ALA A 435 -17.70 -29.68 -31.11
N ALA A 436 -16.50 -29.24 -30.74
CA ALA A 436 -15.58 -28.58 -31.66
C ALA A 436 -15.11 -29.53 -32.77
N SER A 437 -14.77 -30.77 -32.40
CA SER A 437 -14.35 -31.80 -33.36
C SER A 437 -15.46 -32.14 -34.36
N VAL A 438 -16.71 -32.26 -33.89
CA VAL A 438 -17.89 -32.51 -34.75
C VAL A 438 -18.13 -31.33 -35.69
N ALA A 439 -18.17 -30.11 -35.16
CA ALA A 439 -18.38 -28.92 -35.96
C ALA A 439 -17.30 -28.76 -37.03
N GLN A 440 -16.03 -28.99 -36.69
CA GLN A 440 -14.93 -28.92 -37.67
C GLN A 440 -15.14 -29.88 -38.85
N ALA A 441 -15.53 -31.12 -38.55
CA ALA A 441 -15.79 -32.13 -39.58
C ALA A 441 -16.98 -31.75 -40.47
N ASP A 442 -18.07 -31.28 -39.88
CA ASP A 442 -19.28 -30.89 -40.62
C ASP A 442 -19.06 -29.65 -41.49
N TYR A 443 -18.35 -28.63 -40.99
CA TYR A 443 -18.01 -27.45 -41.78
C TYR A 443 -17.05 -27.77 -42.92
N SER A 444 -16.07 -28.66 -42.69
CA SER A 444 -15.17 -29.16 -43.74
C SER A 444 -15.94 -29.95 -44.81
N HIS A 445 -16.93 -30.75 -44.38
CA HIS A 445 -17.79 -31.46 -45.31
C HIS A 445 -18.66 -30.51 -46.14
N ALA A 446 -19.31 -29.54 -45.49
CA ALA A 446 -20.12 -28.51 -46.14
C ALA A 446 -19.32 -27.67 -47.16
N GLN A 447 -18.05 -27.38 -46.86
CA GLN A 447 -17.13 -26.71 -47.78
C GLN A 447 -16.91 -27.56 -49.06
N SER A 448 -16.71 -28.87 -48.90
CA SER A 448 -16.44 -29.80 -50.00
C SER A 448 -17.67 -30.13 -50.88
N THR A 449 -18.88 -29.95 -50.36
CA THR A 449 -20.15 -30.29 -51.02
C THR A 449 -21.00 -29.04 -51.29
N THR A 450 -20.37 -28.00 -51.86
CA THR A 450 -20.95 -26.67 -52.01
C THR A 450 -22.31 -26.71 -52.72
N GLY A 451 -23.35 -26.16 -52.09
CA GLY A 451 -24.73 -26.10 -52.62
C GLY A 451 -25.70 -27.14 -52.05
N ASP A 452 -25.23 -28.14 -51.29
CA ASP A 452 -26.12 -29.08 -50.59
C ASP A 452 -26.71 -28.42 -49.33
N THR A 453 -27.98 -28.00 -49.41
CA THR A 453 -28.66 -27.29 -48.32
C THR A 453 -28.80 -28.11 -47.05
N ARG A 454 -28.83 -29.45 -47.13
CA ARG A 454 -28.92 -30.33 -45.96
C ARG A 454 -27.59 -30.38 -45.22
N ILE A 455 -26.47 -30.55 -45.94
CA ILE A 455 -25.13 -30.58 -45.32
C ILE A 455 -24.82 -29.22 -44.68
N GLN A 456 -25.23 -28.11 -45.33
CA GLN A 456 -25.11 -26.78 -44.75
C GLN A 456 -25.94 -26.59 -43.48
N GLN A 457 -27.14 -27.19 -43.40
CA GLN A 457 -27.94 -27.17 -42.17
C GLN A 457 -27.28 -27.96 -41.03
N ILE A 458 -26.68 -29.11 -41.34
CA ILE A 458 -25.94 -29.93 -40.35
C ILE A 458 -24.76 -29.11 -39.78
N ALA A 459 -23.95 -28.50 -40.63
CA ALA A 459 -22.81 -27.68 -40.18
C ALA A 459 -23.26 -26.48 -39.32
N ARG A 460 -24.36 -25.81 -39.68
CA ARG A 460 -24.93 -24.74 -38.86
C ARG A 460 -25.41 -25.24 -37.50
N GLN A 461 -26.04 -26.42 -37.46
CA GLN A 461 -26.50 -27.01 -36.21
C GLN A 461 -25.32 -27.37 -35.30
N SER A 462 -24.29 -28.06 -35.82
CA SER A 462 -23.11 -28.39 -35.01
C SER A 462 -22.32 -27.15 -34.58
N GLY A 463 -22.29 -26.09 -35.39
CA GLY A 463 -21.79 -24.78 -34.96
C GLY A 463 -22.59 -24.18 -33.79
N SER A 464 -23.92 -24.25 -33.84
CA SER A 464 -24.78 -23.82 -32.73
C SER A 464 -24.56 -24.66 -31.47
N ASP A 465 -24.43 -25.98 -31.62
CA ASP A 465 -24.19 -26.90 -30.51
C ASP A 465 -22.83 -26.63 -29.84
N LEU A 466 -21.80 -26.34 -30.64
CA LEU A 466 -20.49 -25.90 -30.15
C LEU A 466 -20.59 -24.60 -29.34
N ILE A 467 -21.28 -23.58 -29.87
CA ILE A 467 -21.48 -22.30 -29.16
C ILE A 467 -22.13 -22.55 -27.79
N VAL A 468 -23.18 -23.39 -27.75
CA VAL A 468 -23.87 -23.75 -26.51
C VAL A 468 -22.95 -24.50 -25.55
N ALA A 469 -22.15 -25.46 -26.02
CA ALA A 469 -21.21 -26.21 -25.20
C ALA A 469 -20.13 -25.30 -24.58
N VAL A 470 -19.61 -24.34 -25.34
CA VAL A 470 -18.63 -23.37 -24.86
C VAL A 470 -19.25 -22.37 -23.86
N ASP A 471 -20.48 -21.90 -24.12
CA ASP A 471 -21.21 -21.04 -23.17
C ASP A 471 -21.51 -21.80 -21.85
N ALA A 472 -21.82 -23.09 -21.93
CA ALA A 472 -22.01 -23.97 -20.78
C ALA A 472 -20.70 -24.17 -20.00
N LEU A 473 -19.57 -24.38 -20.67
CA LEU A 473 -18.24 -24.44 -20.02
C LEU A 473 -17.92 -23.14 -19.30
N LYS A 474 -18.09 -21.98 -19.96
CA LYS A 474 -17.87 -20.67 -19.35
C LYS A 474 -18.74 -20.47 -18.10
N THR A 475 -20.04 -20.79 -18.20
CA THR A 475 -20.98 -20.69 -17.09
C THR A 475 -20.58 -21.63 -15.94
N GLY A 476 -20.18 -22.87 -16.27
CA GLY A 476 -19.70 -23.84 -15.31
C GLY A 476 -18.46 -23.36 -14.56
N ILE A 477 -17.48 -22.75 -15.26
CA ILE A 477 -16.29 -22.17 -14.63
C ILE A 477 -16.68 -21.10 -13.61
N SER A 478 -17.53 -20.14 -14.00
CA SER A 478 -18.03 -19.10 -13.08
C SER A 478 -18.80 -19.69 -11.89
N GLY A 479 -19.61 -20.74 -12.11
CA GLY A 479 -20.33 -21.43 -11.04
C GLY A 479 -19.40 -22.12 -10.04
N GLN A 480 -18.26 -22.64 -10.48
CA GLN A 480 -17.29 -23.32 -9.60
C GLN A 480 -16.39 -22.37 -8.81
N ARG A 481 -16.41 -21.04 -9.07
CA ARG A 481 -15.65 -20.05 -8.28
C ARG A 481 -16.05 -20.08 -6.81
N ILE A 482 -15.11 -19.74 -5.94
CA ILE A 482 -15.31 -19.73 -4.47
C ILE A 482 -14.94 -18.37 -3.93
N ASN A 483 -15.86 -17.71 -3.24
CA ASN A 483 -15.66 -16.35 -2.73
C ASN A 483 -14.79 -16.22 -1.47
N VAL A 484 -14.29 -17.33 -0.92
CA VAL A 484 -13.49 -17.39 0.31
C VAL A 484 -12.12 -17.99 0.00
N HIS A 485 -11.05 -17.28 0.37
CA HIS A 485 -9.68 -17.79 0.28
C HIS A 485 -9.46 -18.87 1.36
N PRO A 486 -8.80 -20.01 1.06
CA PRO A 486 -8.63 -21.13 1.98
C PRO A 486 -7.92 -20.74 3.28
N GLU A 487 -7.02 -19.76 3.21
CA GLU A 487 -6.26 -19.30 4.37
C GLU A 487 -7.10 -18.47 5.36
N GLU A 488 -8.24 -17.90 4.95
CA GLU A 488 -9.18 -17.25 5.88
C GLU A 488 -9.78 -18.29 6.86
N LEU A 489 -9.83 -19.57 6.48
CA LEU A 489 -10.22 -20.68 7.35
C LEU A 489 -9.04 -21.26 8.13
N GLN A 490 -7.87 -21.41 7.49
CA GLN A 490 -6.69 -22.01 8.14
C GLN A 490 -6.11 -21.13 9.23
N ALA A 491 -6.08 -19.81 9.04
CA ALA A 491 -5.45 -18.91 10.00
C ALA A 491 -6.06 -19.00 11.42
N PRO A 492 -7.39 -18.88 11.60
CA PRO A 492 -8.01 -19.09 12.91
C PRO A 492 -7.87 -20.54 13.41
N SER A 493 -7.90 -21.54 12.51
CA SER A 493 -7.70 -22.95 12.86
C SER A 493 -6.33 -23.19 13.50
N LEU A 494 -5.27 -22.69 12.86
CA LEU A 494 -3.89 -22.80 13.33
C LEU A 494 -3.66 -22.05 14.65
N GLN A 495 -4.25 -20.86 14.81
CA GLN A 495 -4.21 -20.13 16.08
C GLN A 495 -4.82 -20.96 17.21
N LEU A 496 -6.01 -21.53 17.01
CA LEU A 496 -6.64 -22.40 18.01
C LEU A 496 -5.82 -23.67 18.29
N SER A 497 -5.18 -24.24 17.27
CA SER A 497 -4.38 -25.46 17.40
C SER A 497 -3.08 -25.27 18.21
N SER A 498 -2.55 -24.04 18.25
CA SER A 498 -1.18 -23.74 18.74
C SER A 498 -1.14 -23.05 20.11
N LEU A 499 -2.29 -22.65 20.67
CA LEU A 499 -2.34 -21.97 21.96
C LEU A 499 -2.04 -22.93 23.12
N PRO A 500 -1.02 -22.65 23.96
CA PRO A 500 -0.63 -23.54 25.07
C PRO A 500 -1.66 -23.59 26.21
N ARG A 501 -2.51 -22.55 26.32
CA ARG A 501 -3.63 -22.50 27.25
C ARG A 501 -4.80 -21.78 26.57
N LEU A 502 -5.92 -22.47 26.44
CA LEU A 502 -7.14 -21.92 25.87
C LEU A 502 -7.99 -21.26 26.95
N ASP A 503 -8.44 -20.03 26.70
CA ASP A 503 -9.55 -19.40 27.40
C ASP A 503 -10.86 -19.73 26.67
N SER A 504 -11.90 -20.15 27.40
CA SER A 504 -13.17 -20.56 26.80
C SER A 504 -13.84 -19.45 26.02
N LEU A 505 -13.69 -18.19 26.46
CA LEU A 505 -14.24 -17.02 25.76
C LEU A 505 -13.53 -16.78 24.43
N LEU A 506 -12.20 -16.84 24.41
CA LEU A 506 -11.40 -16.71 23.18
C LEU A 506 -11.73 -17.83 22.19
N VAL A 507 -11.85 -19.07 22.67
CA VAL A 507 -12.23 -20.21 21.80
C VAL A 507 -13.62 -20.00 21.22
N GLU A 508 -14.62 -19.62 22.03
CA GLU A 508 -15.98 -19.36 21.53
C GLU A 508 -15.98 -18.26 20.47
N GLN A 509 -15.22 -17.18 20.67
CA GLN A 509 -15.10 -16.10 19.68
C GLN A 509 -14.49 -16.59 18.36
N LYS A 510 -13.38 -17.32 18.40
CA LYS A 510 -12.70 -17.84 17.20
C LYS A 510 -13.54 -18.89 16.46
N LEU A 511 -14.25 -19.77 17.18
CA LEU A 511 -15.21 -20.68 16.55
C LEU A 511 -16.38 -19.92 15.89
N GLY A 512 -16.88 -18.87 16.55
CA GLY A 512 -17.89 -17.98 15.96
C GLY A 512 -17.41 -17.26 14.70
N GLN A 513 -16.12 -16.93 14.60
CA GLN A 513 -15.51 -16.40 13.37
C GLN A 513 -15.49 -17.46 12.26
N LEU A 514 -15.02 -18.68 12.55
CA LEU A 514 -15.01 -19.79 11.60
C LEU A 514 -16.42 -20.13 11.10
N GLN A 515 -17.44 -20.05 11.96
CA GLN A 515 -18.85 -20.22 11.57
C GLN A 515 -19.29 -19.15 10.57
N LYS A 516 -18.96 -17.88 10.81
CA LYS A 516 -19.28 -16.77 9.88
C LYS A 516 -18.61 -16.93 8.53
N ILE A 517 -17.32 -17.31 8.51
CA ILE A 517 -16.58 -17.53 7.27
C ILE A 517 -17.21 -18.71 6.51
N THR A 518 -17.44 -19.84 7.17
CA THR A 518 -18.07 -21.03 6.56
C THR A 518 -19.44 -20.72 5.98
N ALA A 519 -20.27 -19.98 6.71
CA ALA A 519 -21.61 -19.58 6.24
C ALA A 519 -21.58 -18.56 5.08
N SER A 520 -20.44 -17.89 4.86
CA SER A 520 -20.28 -16.92 3.77
C SER A 520 -19.85 -17.55 2.44
N ILE A 521 -19.50 -18.84 2.42
CA ILE A 521 -19.06 -19.56 1.22
C ILE A 521 -20.19 -19.59 0.19
N LYS A 522 -19.86 -19.16 -1.03
CA LYS A 522 -20.71 -19.15 -2.23
C LYS A 522 -19.92 -19.83 -3.35
N THR A 523 -20.51 -20.90 -3.88
CA THR A 523 -20.01 -21.69 -5.01
C THR A 523 -21.09 -22.68 -5.43
N GLU A 524 -21.03 -23.19 -6.66
CA GLU A 524 -21.79 -24.34 -7.15
C GLU A 524 -20.98 -25.66 -7.03
N SER A 525 -19.78 -25.62 -6.45
CA SER A 525 -18.99 -26.81 -6.16
C SER A 525 -19.67 -27.68 -5.10
N ILE A 526 -20.27 -28.79 -5.54
CA ILE A 526 -21.00 -29.73 -4.67
C ILE A 526 -20.09 -30.28 -3.56
N ALA A 527 -18.83 -30.58 -3.89
CA ALA A 527 -17.87 -31.11 -2.92
C ALA A 527 -17.56 -30.10 -1.81
N VAL A 528 -17.36 -28.82 -2.17
CA VAL A 528 -17.09 -27.74 -1.22
C VAL A 528 -18.32 -27.46 -0.35
N LEU A 529 -19.51 -27.39 -0.96
CA LEU A 529 -20.77 -27.18 -0.21
C LEU A 529 -21.06 -28.31 0.79
N ALA A 530 -20.85 -29.56 0.37
CA ALA A 530 -21.03 -30.72 1.26
C ALA A 530 -20.08 -30.67 2.45
N GLN A 531 -18.79 -30.36 2.23
CA GLN A 531 -17.82 -30.25 3.30
C GLN A 531 -18.08 -29.02 4.20
N ALA A 532 -18.52 -27.89 3.64
CA ALA A 532 -18.90 -26.70 4.40
C ALA A 532 -20.07 -26.99 5.36
N HIS A 533 -21.05 -27.81 4.94
CA HIS A 533 -22.13 -28.25 5.82
C HIS A 533 -21.61 -29.12 6.98
N ILE A 534 -20.67 -30.05 6.72
CA ILE A 534 -20.04 -30.87 7.76
C ILE A 534 -19.28 -29.99 8.77
N VAL A 535 -18.53 -29.00 8.28
CA VAL A 535 -17.83 -28.02 9.11
C VAL A 535 -18.82 -27.24 9.97
N ALA A 536 -19.91 -26.73 9.41
CA ALA A 536 -20.91 -25.97 10.16
C ALA A 536 -21.48 -26.78 11.33
N SER A 537 -21.88 -28.04 11.10
CA SER A 537 -22.36 -28.94 12.16
C SER A 537 -21.28 -29.25 13.21
N SER A 538 -20.03 -29.41 12.78
CA SER A 538 -18.91 -29.71 13.69
C SER A 538 -18.55 -28.51 14.57
N LEU A 539 -18.55 -27.30 14.01
CA LEU A 539 -18.34 -26.05 14.75
C LEU A 539 -19.46 -25.78 15.75
N GLU A 540 -20.72 -26.05 15.38
CA GLU A 540 -21.86 -25.95 16.30
C GLU A 540 -21.70 -26.91 17.48
N SER A 541 -21.38 -28.18 17.19
CA SER A 541 -21.13 -29.21 18.22
C SER A 541 -19.99 -28.82 19.16
N ALA A 542 -18.88 -28.31 18.62
CA ALA A 542 -17.74 -27.84 19.40
C ALA A 542 -18.13 -26.65 20.30
N THR A 543 -18.89 -25.69 19.77
CA THR A 543 -19.38 -24.52 20.53
C THR A 543 -20.27 -24.93 21.71
N GLN A 544 -21.18 -25.89 21.50
CA GLN A 544 -22.03 -26.42 22.57
C GLN A 544 -21.21 -27.17 23.62
N ALA A 545 -20.24 -27.99 23.20
CA ALA A 545 -19.40 -28.77 24.10
C ALA A 545 -18.46 -27.91 24.98
N ILE A 546 -17.96 -26.79 24.45
CA ILE A 546 -17.17 -25.82 25.24
C ILE A 546 -18.02 -25.20 26.34
N LYS A 547 -19.27 -24.84 26.04
CA LYS A 547 -20.20 -24.27 27.05
C LYS A 547 -20.50 -25.24 28.19
N ALA A 548 -20.42 -26.54 27.94
CA ALA A 548 -20.63 -27.59 28.94
C ALA A 548 -19.36 -27.96 29.73
N THR A 549 -18.17 -27.56 29.26
CA THR A 549 -16.89 -27.98 29.85
C THR A 549 -16.38 -26.95 30.86
N THR A 550 -16.09 -27.39 32.08
CA THR A 550 -15.42 -26.58 33.11
C THR A 550 -13.90 -26.80 33.17
N ASN A 551 -13.39 -27.79 32.42
CA ASN A 551 -11.98 -28.16 32.43
C ASN A 551 -11.22 -27.57 31.23
N ALA A 552 -10.43 -26.53 31.48
CA ALA A 552 -9.60 -25.88 30.47
C ALA A 552 -8.62 -26.83 29.76
N SER A 553 -8.20 -27.93 30.40
CA SER A 553 -7.27 -28.90 29.80
C SER A 553 -7.93 -29.81 28.75
N GLN A 554 -9.26 -29.84 28.66
CA GLN A 554 -10.02 -30.64 27.70
C GLN A 554 -10.46 -29.85 26.45
N LEU A 555 -10.39 -28.51 26.50
CA LEU A 555 -10.85 -27.64 25.40
C LEU A 555 -10.22 -27.98 24.06
N GLN A 556 -8.92 -28.29 24.03
CA GLN A 556 -8.21 -28.68 22.80
C GLN A 556 -8.78 -29.96 22.18
N GLN A 557 -9.06 -30.97 23.02
CA GLN A 557 -9.62 -32.24 22.57
C GLN A 557 -11.07 -32.05 22.08
N THR A 558 -11.81 -31.15 22.71
CA THR A 558 -13.19 -30.81 22.33
C THR A 558 -13.27 -30.18 20.94
N ILE A 559 -12.32 -29.31 20.57
CA ILE A 559 -12.36 -28.60 19.28
C ILE A 559 -11.62 -29.30 18.16
N ALA A 560 -10.67 -30.20 18.46
CA ALA A 560 -9.82 -30.85 17.47
C ALA A 560 -10.58 -31.49 16.28
N PRO A 561 -11.73 -32.17 16.47
CA PRO A 561 -12.49 -32.70 15.34
C PRO A 561 -13.00 -31.61 14.39
N ALA A 562 -13.47 -30.48 14.92
CA ALA A 562 -13.96 -29.37 14.10
C ALA A 562 -12.82 -28.70 13.32
N LEU A 563 -11.63 -28.56 13.93
CA LEU A 563 -10.44 -28.04 13.26
C LEU A 563 -9.98 -28.95 12.12
N ALA A 564 -10.02 -30.28 12.31
CA ALA A 564 -9.69 -31.23 11.25
C ALA A 564 -10.66 -31.14 10.05
N GLU A 565 -11.95 -30.90 10.29
CA GLU A 565 -12.92 -30.68 9.20
C GLU A 565 -12.70 -29.33 8.50
N ILE A 566 -12.23 -28.31 9.21
CA ILE A 566 -11.81 -27.02 8.62
C ILE A 566 -10.61 -27.21 7.70
N ASP A 567 -9.59 -27.97 8.13
CA ASP A 567 -8.40 -28.22 7.32
C ASP A 567 -8.74 -28.97 6.03
N LYS A 568 -9.69 -29.91 6.09
CA LYS A 568 -10.25 -30.59 4.90
C LYS A 568 -10.99 -29.62 3.98
N LEU A 569 -11.87 -28.77 4.52
CA LEU A 569 -12.60 -27.78 3.72
C LEU A 569 -11.64 -26.82 3.03
N SER A 570 -10.66 -26.30 3.76
CA SER A 570 -9.65 -25.41 3.23
C SER A 570 -8.83 -26.08 2.12
N SER A 571 -8.44 -27.35 2.31
CA SER A 571 -7.75 -28.13 1.28
C SER A 571 -8.62 -28.36 0.03
N LEU A 572 -9.93 -28.60 0.19
CA LEU A 572 -10.85 -28.72 -0.95
C LEU A 572 -11.00 -27.41 -1.71
N ILE A 573 -11.09 -26.26 -1.00
CA ILE A 573 -11.14 -24.95 -1.63
C ILE A 573 -9.86 -24.67 -2.42
N ALA A 574 -8.69 -24.91 -1.80
CA ALA A 574 -7.39 -24.69 -2.44
C ALA A 574 -7.17 -25.55 -3.70
N ASN A 575 -7.78 -26.75 -3.74
CA ASN A 575 -7.66 -27.70 -4.84
C ASN A 575 -8.95 -27.82 -5.67
N ASN A 576 -9.83 -26.81 -5.63
CA ASN A 576 -11.11 -26.85 -6.33
C ASN A 576 -10.94 -26.84 -7.87
N GLY A 577 -9.78 -26.40 -8.36
CA GLY A 577 -9.39 -26.52 -9.78
C GLY A 577 -10.22 -25.66 -10.73
N ASP A 578 -10.83 -24.58 -10.25
CA ASP A 578 -11.69 -23.72 -11.07
C ASP A 578 -10.91 -22.79 -11.99
N ASN A 579 -9.63 -22.48 -11.72
CA ASN A 579 -8.80 -21.68 -12.64
C ASN A 579 -8.12 -22.58 -13.70
N ILE A 580 -8.84 -22.84 -14.79
CA ILE A 580 -8.37 -23.77 -15.84
C ILE A 580 -7.09 -23.24 -16.49
N GLY A 581 -6.98 -21.93 -16.72
CA GLY A 581 -5.77 -21.36 -17.32
C GLY A 581 -4.52 -21.58 -16.46
N GLN A 582 -4.62 -21.38 -15.14
CA GLN A 582 -3.52 -21.63 -14.21
C GLN A 582 -3.15 -23.13 -14.15
N GLU A 583 -4.14 -24.02 -14.02
CA GLU A 583 -3.92 -25.47 -13.96
C GLU A 583 -3.29 -26.00 -15.27
N SER A 584 -3.76 -25.51 -16.41
CA SER A 584 -3.22 -25.86 -17.73
C SER A 584 -1.78 -25.37 -17.88
N LEU A 585 -1.49 -24.12 -17.52
CA LEU A 585 -0.15 -23.55 -17.62
C LEU A 585 0.84 -24.29 -16.70
N LYS A 586 0.43 -24.66 -15.47
CA LYS A 586 1.24 -25.48 -14.56
C LYS A 586 1.57 -26.84 -15.17
N ALA A 587 0.56 -27.55 -15.69
CA ALA A 587 0.75 -28.86 -16.32
C ALA A 587 1.68 -28.80 -17.55
N ILE A 588 1.54 -27.76 -18.37
CA ILE A 588 2.34 -27.56 -19.58
C ILE A 588 3.79 -27.19 -19.24
N ALA A 589 3.98 -26.26 -18.30
CA ALA A 589 5.31 -25.86 -17.85
C ALA A 589 6.06 -27.03 -17.21
N ALA A 590 5.37 -27.94 -16.51
CA ALA A 590 5.97 -29.18 -16.00
C ALA A 590 6.49 -30.06 -17.15
N ARG A 591 5.70 -30.28 -18.21
CA ARG A 591 6.14 -31.04 -19.40
C ARG A 591 7.33 -30.40 -20.10
N TYR A 592 7.33 -29.06 -20.23
CA TYR A 592 8.48 -28.33 -20.79
C TYR A 592 9.73 -28.49 -19.91
N SER A 593 9.57 -28.34 -18.59
CA SER A 593 10.64 -28.53 -17.61
C SER A 593 11.24 -29.94 -17.67
N ASP A 594 10.42 -30.98 -17.83
CA ASP A 594 10.89 -32.35 -17.97
C ASP A 594 11.72 -32.55 -19.25
N ALA A 595 11.23 -32.03 -20.38
CA ALA A 595 11.97 -32.06 -21.65
C ALA A 595 13.30 -31.29 -21.56
N GLU A 596 13.29 -30.10 -20.93
CA GLU A 596 14.49 -29.29 -20.67
C GLU A 596 15.49 -30.04 -19.79
N ASN A 597 15.05 -30.62 -18.67
CA ASN A 597 15.90 -31.36 -17.74
C ASN A 597 16.61 -32.55 -18.42
N ILE A 598 15.90 -33.27 -19.29
CA ILE A 598 16.47 -34.37 -20.09
C ILE A 598 17.51 -33.81 -21.05
N PHE A 599 17.15 -32.77 -21.81
CA PHE A 599 18.04 -32.15 -22.80
C PHE A 599 19.30 -31.53 -22.16
N ALA A 600 19.20 -30.98 -20.95
CA ALA A 600 20.31 -30.39 -20.21
C ALA A 600 21.35 -31.44 -19.78
N ARG A 601 20.92 -32.69 -19.49
CA ARG A 601 21.79 -33.74 -18.93
C ARG A 601 22.34 -34.72 -19.96
N ILE A 602 21.68 -34.86 -21.11
CA ILE A 602 22.07 -35.89 -22.09
C ILE A 602 23.44 -35.59 -22.74
N GLU A 603 24.31 -36.59 -22.81
CA GLU A 603 25.62 -36.51 -23.49
C GLU A 603 25.76 -37.67 -24.48
N PRO A 604 25.16 -37.55 -25.69
CA PRO A 604 25.22 -38.60 -26.70
C PRO A 604 26.57 -38.65 -27.41
N ARG A 605 26.80 -39.75 -28.12
CA ARG A 605 28.09 -40.06 -28.77
C ARG A 605 28.27 -39.31 -30.08
N THR A 606 27.17 -38.94 -30.73
CA THR A 606 27.17 -38.24 -32.01
C THR A 606 26.31 -36.97 -31.99
N GLN A 607 26.55 -36.07 -32.94
CA GLN A 607 25.73 -34.85 -33.11
C GLN A 607 24.31 -35.16 -33.58
N GLN A 608 24.09 -36.27 -34.29
CA GLN A 608 22.79 -36.70 -34.80
C GLN A 608 21.91 -37.26 -33.68
N GLU A 609 22.50 -38.00 -32.73
CA GLU A 609 21.80 -38.53 -31.56
C GLU A 609 21.21 -37.43 -30.65
N MET A 610 21.63 -36.16 -30.78
CA MET A 610 21.03 -35.04 -30.05
C MET A 610 19.65 -34.62 -30.59
N VAL A 611 19.37 -34.85 -31.87
CA VAL A 611 18.19 -34.30 -32.59
C VAL A 611 16.86 -34.63 -31.89
N PRO A 612 16.59 -35.89 -31.47
CA PRO A 612 15.32 -36.22 -30.83
C PRO A 612 15.07 -35.47 -29.51
N TYR A 613 16.12 -35.20 -28.75
CA TYR A 613 16.01 -34.48 -27.46
C TYR A 613 15.73 -32.99 -27.64
N VAL A 614 16.29 -32.39 -28.69
CA VAL A 614 15.94 -31.01 -29.08
C VAL A 614 14.50 -30.96 -29.58
N ASN A 615 14.11 -31.90 -30.45
CA ASN A 615 12.76 -31.95 -31.00
C ASN A 615 11.68 -32.22 -29.94
N ALA A 616 12.03 -32.89 -28.84
CA ALA A 616 11.13 -33.12 -27.71
C ALA A 616 10.72 -31.81 -26.99
N LEU A 617 11.45 -30.71 -27.17
CA LEU A 617 11.07 -29.40 -26.64
C LEU A 617 9.94 -28.74 -27.44
N THR A 618 9.76 -29.08 -28.71
CA THR A 618 8.88 -28.34 -29.64
C THR A 618 7.41 -28.37 -29.22
N ASN A 619 6.83 -29.55 -29.00
CA ASN A 619 5.41 -29.66 -28.63
C ASN A 619 5.06 -28.94 -27.30
N PRO A 620 5.78 -29.16 -26.18
CA PRO A 620 5.50 -28.43 -24.95
C PRO A 620 5.83 -26.92 -25.08
N ALA A 621 6.75 -26.53 -25.95
CA ALA A 621 7.01 -25.12 -26.26
C ALA A 621 5.83 -24.46 -26.97
N ASP A 622 5.23 -25.14 -27.95
CA ASP A 622 4.07 -24.63 -28.69
C ASP A 622 2.84 -24.51 -27.78
N ASP A 623 2.58 -25.52 -26.95
CA ASP A 623 1.52 -25.50 -25.94
C ASP A 623 1.73 -24.36 -24.93
N LEU A 624 2.96 -24.15 -24.48
CA LEU A 624 3.33 -23.06 -23.57
C LEU A 624 3.15 -21.69 -24.24
N ASN A 625 3.53 -21.57 -25.51
CA ASN A 625 3.37 -20.34 -26.29
C ASN A 625 1.89 -19.97 -26.41
N ARG A 626 1.03 -20.94 -26.74
CA ARG A 626 -0.41 -20.74 -26.85
C ARG A 626 -1.04 -20.20 -25.56
N TRP A 627 -0.70 -20.78 -24.40
CA TRP A 627 -1.20 -20.24 -23.12
C TRP A 627 -0.59 -18.91 -22.73
N ALA A 628 0.69 -18.69 -23.03
CA ALA A 628 1.31 -17.38 -22.82
C ALA A 628 0.63 -16.30 -23.68
N GLU A 629 0.21 -16.60 -24.91
CA GLU A 629 -0.59 -15.69 -25.75
C GLU A 629 -1.96 -15.40 -25.13
N HIS A 630 -2.65 -16.39 -24.57
CA HIS A 630 -3.94 -16.19 -23.90
C HIS A 630 -3.82 -15.34 -22.64
N VAL A 631 -2.78 -15.59 -21.81
CA VAL A 631 -2.46 -14.75 -20.64
C VAL A 631 -2.16 -13.33 -21.09
N HIS A 632 -1.31 -13.15 -22.11
CA HIS A 632 -0.97 -11.84 -22.65
C HIS A 632 -2.22 -11.10 -23.14
N ALA A 633 -3.10 -11.75 -23.89
CA ALA A 633 -4.29 -11.13 -24.46
C ALA A 633 -5.25 -10.60 -23.39
N GLN A 634 -5.48 -11.36 -22.32
CA GLN A 634 -6.33 -10.91 -21.22
C GLN A 634 -5.65 -9.80 -20.41
N ALA A 635 -4.39 -10.00 -20.03
CA ALA A 635 -3.64 -9.03 -19.23
C ALA A 635 -3.48 -7.70 -19.97
N TYR A 636 -3.23 -7.74 -21.28
CA TYR A 636 -3.18 -6.54 -22.11
C TYR A 636 -4.52 -5.81 -22.17
N GLU A 637 -5.66 -6.52 -22.29
CA GLU A 637 -6.99 -5.88 -22.23
C GLU A 637 -7.18 -5.11 -20.91
N ILE A 638 -6.83 -5.74 -19.78
CA ILE A 638 -6.92 -5.15 -18.44
C ILE A 638 -6.01 -3.94 -18.29
N SER A 639 -4.80 -3.96 -18.88
CA SER A 639 -3.86 -2.83 -18.88
C SER A 639 -4.48 -1.54 -19.45
N THR A 640 -5.49 -1.66 -20.31
CA THR A 640 -6.16 -0.52 -20.95
C THR A 640 -7.34 0.05 -20.16
N TRP A 641 -7.73 -0.57 -19.03
CA TRP A 641 -8.91 -0.17 -18.26
C TRP A 641 -8.81 1.25 -17.72
N SER A 642 -7.64 1.63 -17.20
CA SER A 642 -7.41 2.97 -16.64
C SER A 642 -7.53 4.09 -17.69
N GLN A 643 -7.16 3.79 -18.95
CA GLN A 643 -7.39 4.69 -20.07
C GLN A 643 -8.89 4.88 -20.32
N SER A 644 -9.68 3.80 -20.33
CA SER A 644 -11.13 3.89 -20.50
C SER A 644 -11.82 4.64 -19.35
N GLY A 645 -11.34 4.50 -18.11
CA GLY A 645 -11.78 5.35 -17.00
C GLY A 645 -11.48 6.84 -17.24
N THR A 646 -10.26 7.13 -17.72
CA THR A 646 -9.84 8.50 -18.07
C THR A 646 -10.68 9.08 -19.21
N ASP A 647 -11.04 8.27 -20.20
CA ASP A 647 -11.88 8.70 -21.33
C ASP A 647 -13.29 9.12 -20.87
N VAL A 648 -13.88 8.39 -19.91
CA VAL A 648 -15.16 8.76 -19.28
C VAL A 648 -15.03 10.06 -18.50
N ILE A 649 -13.98 10.23 -17.70
CA ILE A 649 -13.75 11.48 -16.94
C ILE A 649 -13.59 12.66 -17.92
N ALA A 650 -12.84 12.45 -19.01
CA ALA A 650 -12.63 13.45 -20.04
C ALA A 650 -13.93 13.79 -20.78
N SER A 651 -14.78 12.81 -21.10
CA SER A 651 -16.07 13.09 -21.76
C SER A 651 -17.01 13.92 -20.89
N ILE A 652 -16.85 13.87 -19.56
CA ILE A 652 -17.63 14.67 -18.61
C ILE A 652 -17.05 16.08 -18.43
N ASN A 653 -15.75 16.19 -18.15
CA ASN A 653 -15.15 17.42 -17.61
C ASN A 653 -14.39 18.28 -18.62
N ARG A 654 -14.11 17.78 -19.83
CA ARG A 654 -13.27 18.49 -20.81
C ARG A 654 -13.81 19.90 -21.09
N LYS A 655 -12.93 20.90 -21.01
CA LYS A 655 -13.22 22.30 -21.37
C LYS A 655 -12.66 22.60 -22.76
N GLY A 656 -13.49 23.18 -23.62
CA GLY A 656 -13.15 23.42 -25.02
C GLY A 656 -12.30 24.66 -25.23
N GLU A 657 -11.17 24.48 -25.92
CA GLU A 657 -10.55 25.53 -26.75
C GLU A 657 -10.28 25.04 -28.20
N LYS A 658 -10.25 23.72 -28.46
CA LYS A 658 -10.06 23.09 -29.80
C LYS A 658 -10.90 21.82 -30.04
N LEU A 659 -11.73 21.40 -29.08
CA LEU A 659 -12.57 20.20 -29.11
C LEU A 659 -13.95 20.54 -28.51
N PRO A 660 -15.01 19.74 -28.81
CA PRO A 660 -16.32 19.92 -28.18
C PRO A 660 -16.23 19.85 -26.63
N ASP A 661 -17.00 20.71 -25.96
CA ASP A 661 -17.13 20.71 -24.51
C ASP A 661 -17.64 19.36 -23.99
N GLY A 662 -17.13 18.93 -22.84
CA GLY A 662 -17.62 17.77 -22.11
C GLY A 662 -19.05 17.98 -21.60
N SER A 663 -19.73 16.88 -21.25
CA SER A 663 -21.17 16.89 -20.94
C SER A 663 -21.54 17.84 -19.79
N LEU A 664 -20.64 18.06 -18.83
CA LEU A 664 -20.88 18.99 -17.72
C LEU A 664 -20.92 20.45 -18.19
N ILE A 665 -19.94 20.88 -18.97
CA ILE A 665 -19.86 22.26 -19.46
C ILE A 665 -20.95 22.53 -20.48
N ALA A 666 -21.22 21.58 -21.38
CA ALA A 666 -22.31 21.69 -22.35
C ALA A 666 -23.68 21.89 -21.67
N LEU A 667 -23.96 21.16 -20.59
CA LEU A 667 -25.19 21.34 -19.80
C LEU A 667 -25.20 22.65 -19.01
N GLN A 668 -24.06 23.10 -18.47
CA GLN A 668 -23.99 24.40 -17.80
C GLN A 668 -24.26 25.54 -18.78
N SER A 669 -23.73 25.46 -20.00
CA SER A 669 -24.01 26.41 -21.08
C SER A 669 -25.49 26.41 -21.45
N TYR A 670 -26.12 25.25 -21.60
CA TYR A 670 -27.56 25.15 -21.84
C TYR A 670 -28.41 25.69 -20.67
N ALA A 671 -28.02 25.39 -19.42
CA ALA A 671 -28.71 25.90 -18.23
C ALA A 671 -28.63 27.44 -18.12
N LYS A 672 -27.51 28.02 -18.53
CA LYS A 672 -27.30 29.48 -18.54
C LYS A 672 -28.02 30.15 -19.71
N THR A 673 -28.07 29.50 -20.86
CA THR A 673 -28.63 30.05 -22.10
C THR A 673 -29.40 28.97 -22.84
N THR A 674 -30.71 28.93 -22.62
CA THR A 674 -31.62 27.88 -23.08
C THR A 674 -31.97 28.02 -24.56
N THR A 675 -31.02 27.68 -25.44
CA THR A 675 -31.21 27.63 -26.90
C THR A 675 -31.26 26.20 -27.42
N GLU A 676 -31.87 26.00 -28.59
CA GLU A 676 -31.90 24.71 -29.27
C GLU A 676 -30.50 24.20 -29.62
N GLU A 677 -29.61 25.10 -30.05
CA GLU A 677 -28.20 24.79 -30.31
C GLU A 677 -27.49 24.24 -29.06
N ASN A 678 -27.62 24.93 -27.92
CA ASN A 678 -27.02 24.46 -26.67
C ASN A 678 -27.65 23.15 -26.18
N ARG A 679 -28.95 22.93 -26.43
CA ARG A 679 -29.62 21.66 -26.13
C ARG A 679 -28.99 20.51 -26.91
N VAL A 680 -28.82 20.67 -28.23
CA VAL A 680 -28.24 19.64 -29.11
C VAL A 680 -26.77 19.36 -28.75
N ILE A 681 -25.98 20.39 -28.45
CA ILE A 681 -24.58 20.22 -27.99
C ILE A 681 -24.54 19.40 -26.68
N ALA A 682 -25.39 19.73 -25.71
CA ALA A 682 -25.48 19.00 -24.46
C ALA A 682 -25.91 17.53 -24.66
N GLU A 683 -26.90 17.26 -25.51
CA GLU A 683 -27.36 15.90 -25.81
C GLU A 683 -26.27 15.07 -26.49
N ASN A 684 -25.54 15.65 -27.46
CA ASN A 684 -24.45 14.95 -28.12
C ASN A 684 -23.29 14.67 -27.15
N ALA A 685 -22.94 15.62 -26.30
CA ALA A 685 -21.90 15.43 -25.28
C ALA A 685 -22.31 14.33 -24.27
N GLN A 686 -23.57 14.27 -23.86
CA GLN A 686 -24.10 13.20 -23.01
C GLN A 686 -24.04 11.83 -23.70
N LYS A 687 -24.39 11.74 -25.00
CA LYS A 687 -24.25 10.50 -25.78
C LYS A 687 -22.80 10.01 -25.84
N LEU A 688 -21.84 10.92 -25.98
CA LEU A 688 -20.42 10.56 -25.92
C LEU A 688 -20.03 10.01 -24.55
N THR A 689 -20.50 10.62 -23.46
CA THR A 689 -20.29 10.09 -22.09
C THR A 689 -20.92 8.72 -21.90
N ALA A 690 -22.15 8.51 -22.38
CA ALA A 690 -22.81 7.21 -22.30
C ALA A 690 -22.06 6.13 -23.11
N GLY A 691 -21.54 6.50 -24.29
CA GLY A 691 -20.70 5.62 -25.11
C GLY A 691 -19.39 5.24 -24.44
N ALA A 692 -18.66 6.21 -23.88
CA ALA A 692 -17.43 5.95 -23.14
C ALA A 692 -17.68 5.04 -21.93
N LEU A 693 -18.78 5.27 -21.20
CA LEU A 693 -19.17 4.44 -20.07
C LEU A 693 -19.54 3.01 -20.49
N ALA A 694 -20.23 2.84 -21.62
CA ALA A 694 -20.55 1.53 -22.16
C ALA A 694 -19.28 0.73 -22.49
N VAL A 695 -18.27 1.38 -23.09
CA VAL A 695 -16.96 0.77 -23.38
C VAL A 695 -16.25 0.33 -22.10
N LEU A 696 -16.19 1.19 -21.08
CA LEU A 696 -15.59 0.85 -19.78
C LEU A 696 -16.29 -0.37 -19.16
N LYS A 697 -17.63 -0.38 -19.16
CA LYS A 697 -18.41 -1.49 -18.62
C LYS A 697 -18.19 -2.79 -19.39
N GLU A 698 -18.16 -2.76 -20.73
CA GLU A 698 -17.89 -3.95 -21.55
C GLU A 698 -16.52 -4.55 -21.20
N LYS A 699 -15.50 -3.70 -21.04
CA LYS A 699 -14.16 -4.14 -20.62
C LYS A 699 -14.15 -4.76 -19.23
N LEU A 700 -14.81 -4.15 -18.26
CA LEU A 700 -14.91 -4.68 -16.89
C LEU A 700 -15.66 -6.01 -16.84
N SER A 701 -16.75 -6.14 -17.62
CA SER A 701 -17.49 -7.40 -17.76
C SER A 701 -16.69 -8.52 -18.42
N GLY A 702 -15.58 -8.17 -19.08
CA GLY A 702 -14.65 -9.12 -19.68
C GLY A 702 -13.60 -9.68 -18.70
N LEU A 703 -13.56 -9.23 -17.44
CA LEU A 703 -12.69 -9.84 -16.45
C LEU A 703 -13.05 -11.32 -16.29
N SER A 704 -12.05 -12.18 -16.34
CA SER A 704 -12.19 -13.52 -15.80
C SER A 704 -11.05 -13.83 -14.86
N ALA A 705 -11.42 -14.23 -13.66
CA ALA A 705 -10.51 -14.43 -12.54
C ALA A 705 -11.12 -15.38 -11.52
N SER A 706 -10.26 -15.90 -10.67
CA SER A 706 -10.58 -16.80 -9.58
C SER A 706 -10.10 -16.22 -8.27
N MET A 707 -9.86 -17.13 -7.32
CA MET A 707 -8.98 -16.91 -6.19
C MET A 707 -7.61 -16.38 -6.64
N ALA A 708 -7.07 -15.46 -5.86
CA ALA A 708 -5.85 -14.75 -6.12
C ALA A 708 -5.02 -14.64 -4.84
N ALA A 709 -3.70 -14.83 -4.93
CA ALA A 709 -2.81 -14.75 -3.77
C ALA A 709 -2.45 -13.30 -3.39
N ALA A 710 -2.53 -12.35 -4.31
CA ALA A 710 -2.03 -10.99 -4.10
C ALA A 710 -2.69 -9.94 -5.01
N VAL A 711 -3.97 -9.61 -4.75
CA VAL A 711 -4.65 -8.51 -5.45
C VAL A 711 -4.35 -7.15 -4.81
N PRO A 712 -4.28 -6.06 -5.60
CA PRO A 712 -4.08 -4.71 -5.07
C PRO A 712 -5.17 -4.32 -4.07
N ILE A 713 -4.76 -3.65 -2.97
CA ILE A 713 -5.71 -3.19 -1.97
C ILE A 713 -6.55 -2.04 -2.49
N ARG A 714 -7.87 -2.16 -2.32
CA ARG A 714 -8.82 -1.06 -2.50
C ARG A 714 -9.13 -0.40 -1.16
N TRP A 715 -8.49 0.73 -0.88
CA TRP A 715 -8.79 1.53 0.31
C TRP A 715 -10.19 2.14 0.27
N SER A 716 -10.76 2.48 1.43
CA SER A 716 -12.16 2.97 1.51
C SER A 716 -12.34 4.44 1.15
N SER A 717 -11.27 5.22 1.01
CA SER A 717 -11.36 6.65 0.68
C SER A 717 -10.17 7.14 -0.15
N ASN A 718 -10.38 8.22 -0.91
CA ASN A 718 -9.31 8.85 -1.69
C ASN A 718 -8.18 9.39 -0.82
N GLY A 719 -8.48 9.79 0.41
CA GLY A 719 -7.47 10.21 1.37
C GLY A 719 -6.49 9.08 1.73
N CYS A 720 -6.84 7.82 1.45
CA CYS A 720 -6.01 6.65 1.68
C CYS A 720 -5.26 6.16 0.43
N THR A 721 -5.40 6.84 -0.71
CA THR A 721 -4.73 6.46 -1.97
C THR A 721 -3.22 6.64 -1.94
N MET A 722 -2.69 7.39 -0.96
CA MET A 722 -1.24 7.47 -0.73
C MET A 722 -0.64 6.11 -0.35
N LEU A 723 -1.44 5.21 0.25
CA LEU A 723 -1.00 3.87 0.61
C LEU A 723 -0.94 2.92 -0.60
N ASN A 724 -1.44 3.31 -1.77
CA ASN A 724 -1.31 2.51 -2.99
C ASN A 724 0.13 2.59 -3.52
N PRO A 725 0.77 1.45 -3.85
CA PRO A 725 2.14 1.42 -4.36
C PRO A 725 2.31 2.19 -5.68
N GLU A 726 1.27 2.20 -6.50
CA GLU A 726 1.26 2.75 -7.85
C GLU A 726 0.96 4.27 -7.91
N SER A 727 0.62 4.88 -6.78
CA SER A 727 0.30 6.31 -6.71
C SER A 727 1.58 7.14 -6.81
N LYS A 728 1.97 7.51 -8.04
CA LYS A 728 3.11 8.42 -8.30
C LYS A 728 2.91 9.78 -7.62
N GLY A 729 3.97 10.36 -7.06
CA GLY A 729 3.94 11.71 -6.45
C GLY A 729 3.33 11.73 -5.04
N GLN A 730 3.22 10.57 -4.39
CA GLN A 730 2.74 10.46 -3.01
C GLN A 730 3.91 10.20 -2.07
N TRP A 731 3.98 10.97 -0.98
CA TRP A 731 5.06 10.93 0.00
C TRP A 731 5.25 9.54 0.64
N TRP A 732 4.19 8.73 0.77
CA TRP A 732 4.24 7.41 1.40
C TRP A 732 5.29 6.48 0.76
N GLY A 733 5.26 6.36 -0.57
CA GLY A 733 6.21 5.59 -1.36
C GLY A 733 7.47 6.38 -1.71
N ASP A 734 7.30 7.61 -2.23
CA ASP A 734 8.41 8.42 -2.75
C ASP A 734 9.42 8.81 -1.66
N ASN A 735 8.95 9.07 -0.43
CA ASN A 735 9.82 9.34 0.72
C ASN A 735 10.06 8.10 1.61
N GLN A 736 9.71 6.90 1.13
CA GLN A 736 10.01 5.62 1.78
C GLN A 736 9.40 5.41 3.18
N TRP A 737 8.38 6.18 3.56
CA TRP A 737 7.67 6.01 4.85
C TRP A 737 7.11 4.60 5.04
N LYS A 738 6.69 3.94 3.95
CA LYS A 738 6.21 2.55 3.96
C LYS A 738 7.20 1.52 4.54
N GLN A 739 8.49 1.85 4.65
CA GLN A 739 9.50 0.94 5.20
C GLN A 739 9.50 0.89 6.73
N GLY A 740 9.20 2.02 7.38
CA GLY A 740 9.26 2.17 8.85
C GLY A 740 7.92 2.19 9.55
N VAL A 741 6.81 2.05 8.82
CA VAL A 741 5.46 2.06 9.41
C VAL A 741 4.89 0.65 9.51
N PHE A 742 4.59 0.25 10.75
CA PHE A 742 4.07 -1.05 11.12
C PHE A 742 2.71 -0.92 11.78
N TYR A 743 1.94 -1.99 11.81
CA TYR A 743 0.75 -2.08 12.64
C TYR A 743 0.54 -3.48 13.18
N GLN A 744 -0.10 -3.54 14.34
CA GLN A 744 -0.62 -4.76 14.92
C GLN A 744 -2.13 -4.67 15.03
N ILE A 745 -2.81 -5.75 14.69
CA ILE A 745 -4.25 -5.92 14.93
C ILE A 745 -4.44 -6.93 16.06
N SER A 746 -5.40 -6.68 16.95
CA SER A 746 -5.78 -7.66 17.97
C SER A 746 -6.42 -8.90 17.35
N ASP A 747 -7.21 -8.67 16.30
CA ASP A 747 -7.93 -9.69 15.55
C ASP A 747 -8.20 -9.18 14.12
N ARG A 748 -8.34 -10.13 13.19
CA ARG A 748 -8.73 -9.87 11.80
C ARG A 748 -10.09 -9.16 11.72
N PHE A 749 -11.07 -9.61 12.51
CA PHE A 749 -12.40 -9.03 12.55
C PHE A 749 -12.43 -7.79 13.45
N ARG A 750 -13.09 -6.74 12.96
CA ARG A 750 -13.20 -5.49 13.69
C ARG A 750 -14.16 -5.62 14.87
N GLY A 751 -13.62 -5.85 16.06
CA GLY A 751 -14.34 -5.81 17.33
C GLY A 751 -14.58 -4.39 17.85
N LYS A 752 -15.50 -4.23 18.81
CA LYS A 752 -15.70 -2.97 19.57
C LYS A 752 -14.56 -2.68 20.56
N SER A 753 -13.82 -3.70 20.94
CA SER A 753 -12.72 -3.69 21.90
C SER A 753 -11.70 -4.73 21.44
N GLY A 754 -10.41 -4.46 21.63
CA GLY A 754 -9.32 -5.39 21.32
C GLY A 754 -8.51 -5.78 22.55
N GLU A 755 -7.41 -6.49 22.30
CA GLU A 755 -6.54 -7.05 23.34
C GLU A 755 -5.21 -6.28 23.48
N LEU A 756 -4.93 -5.33 22.57
CA LEU A 756 -3.66 -4.60 22.57
C LEU A 756 -3.66 -3.54 23.67
N LYS A 757 -2.51 -3.39 24.32
CA LYS A 757 -2.30 -2.45 25.42
C LYS A 757 -1.12 -1.55 25.12
N VAL A 758 -1.24 -0.27 25.51
CA VAL A 758 -0.14 0.70 25.44
C VAL A 758 0.16 1.18 26.84
N ASN A 759 1.43 1.08 27.25
CA ASN A 759 1.87 1.39 28.62
C ASN A 759 1.09 0.60 29.70
N GLY A 760 0.64 -0.62 29.37
CA GLY A 760 -0.14 -1.48 30.25
C GLY A 760 -1.63 -1.15 30.35
N GLU A 761 -2.08 -0.10 29.66
CA GLU A 761 -3.47 0.37 29.67
C GLU A 761 -4.16 0.18 28.31
N GLY A 762 -5.50 0.21 28.33
CA GLY A 762 -6.34 0.18 27.14
C GLY A 762 -6.69 -1.23 26.62
N HIS A 763 -7.51 -1.24 25.57
CA HIS A 763 -8.06 -2.43 24.92
C HIS A 763 -8.20 -2.14 23.41
N TYR A 764 -7.07 -1.84 22.77
CA TYR A 764 -7.04 -1.35 21.39
C TYR A 764 -7.18 -2.52 20.40
N SER A 765 -7.98 -2.29 19.36
CA SER A 765 -8.12 -3.24 18.23
C SER A 765 -6.95 -3.15 17.26
N ILE A 766 -6.28 -1.99 17.21
CA ILE A 766 -5.15 -1.72 16.32
C ILE A 766 -4.17 -0.77 17.00
N VAL A 767 -2.87 -1.02 16.82
CA VAL A 767 -1.78 -0.10 17.16
C VAL A 767 -0.91 0.07 15.92
N VAL A 768 -0.66 1.31 15.50
CA VAL A 768 0.25 1.65 14.40
C VAL A 768 1.51 2.29 14.98
N LEU A 769 2.67 1.89 14.46
CA LEU A 769 3.98 2.34 14.90
C LEU A 769 4.75 2.92 13.72
N SER A 770 5.44 4.02 13.97
CA SER A 770 6.52 4.53 13.12
C SER A 770 7.84 4.25 13.84
N SER A 771 8.80 3.63 13.15
CA SER A 771 10.08 3.18 13.73
C SER A 771 11.10 4.28 14.00
N GLY A 772 10.76 5.53 13.70
CA GLY A 772 11.70 6.64 13.80
C GLY A 772 13.00 6.43 13.01
N PRO A 773 14.04 7.24 13.30
CA PRO A 773 15.34 7.06 12.68
C PRO A 773 16.07 5.81 13.19
N ILE A 774 17.31 5.60 12.74
CA ILE A 774 18.22 4.67 13.41
C ILE A 774 18.49 5.14 14.84
N ALA A 775 18.26 4.27 15.83
CA ALA A 775 18.57 4.51 17.24
C ALA A 775 19.45 3.42 17.84
N TRP A 776 20.01 3.72 19.02
CA TRP A 776 20.74 2.75 19.82
C TRP A 776 19.76 1.93 20.63
N HIS A 777 19.91 0.61 20.58
CA HIS A 777 19.11 -0.30 21.38
C HIS A 777 19.99 -1.26 22.18
N GLN A 778 19.47 -1.68 23.32
CA GLN A 778 20.16 -2.60 24.22
C GLN A 778 19.89 -4.03 23.74
N VAL A 779 20.93 -4.75 23.35
CA VAL A 779 20.88 -6.15 22.85
C VAL A 779 21.23 -7.19 23.90
N GLY A 780 21.77 -6.75 25.04
CA GLY A 780 22.13 -7.62 26.16
C GLY A 780 22.45 -6.82 27.43
N SER A 781 22.86 -7.51 28.49
CA SER A 781 23.40 -6.81 29.66
C SER A 781 24.64 -6.04 29.23
N CYS A 782 24.62 -4.71 29.40
CA CYS A 782 25.72 -3.83 29.05
C CYS A 782 26.15 -3.81 27.57
N GLN A 783 25.33 -4.34 26.67
CA GLN A 783 25.61 -4.35 25.23
C GLN A 783 24.60 -3.48 24.50
N TRP A 784 25.13 -2.49 23.79
CA TRP A 784 24.37 -1.57 22.96
C TRP A 784 24.78 -1.75 21.52
N GLN A 785 23.80 -1.76 20.65
CA GLN A 785 24.00 -1.85 19.22
C GLN A 785 23.24 -0.71 18.55
N LEU A 786 23.86 -0.13 17.53
CA LEU A 786 23.17 0.79 16.64
C LEU A 786 22.37 -0.06 15.63
N GLN A 787 21.10 0.27 15.44
CA GLN A 787 20.31 -0.33 14.37
C GLN A 787 20.98 -0.15 13.01
N SER A 788 20.73 -1.06 12.08
CA SER A 788 21.40 -1.08 10.78
C SER A 788 20.42 -0.78 9.64
N ALA A 789 20.69 0.31 8.90
CA ALA A 789 19.96 0.66 7.69
C ALA A 789 19.95 -0.51 6.68
N SER A 790 21.08 -1.19 6.53
CA SER A 790 21.21 -2.31 5.61
C SER A 790 20.46 -3.55 6.10
N ALA A 791 20.34 -3.74 7.41
CA ALA A 791 19.56 -4.83 7.99
C ALA A 791 18.06 -4.63 7.78
N ARG A 792 17.55 -3.39 7.92
CA ARG A 792 16.14 -3.02 7.67
C ARG A 792 15.66 -3.43 6.27
N ILE A 793 16.53 -3.39 5.25
CA ILE A 793 16.18 -3.76 3.87
C ILE A 793 16.55 -5.21 3.50
N SER A 794 17.13 -5.98 4.42
CA SER A 794 17.57 -7.35 4.14
C SER A 794 16.39 -8.34 4.13
N PRO A 795 16.48 -9.47 3.39
CA PRO A 795 15.46 -10.53 3.43
C PRO A 795 15.27 -11.17 4.82
N GLY A 796 16.31 -11.15 5.67
CA GLY A 796 16.30 -11.70 7.03
C GLY A 796 16.10 -10.67 8.14
N ARG A 797 15.57 -9.50 7.80
CA ARG A 797 15.29 -8.40 8.73
C ARG A 797 14.45 -8.84 9.92
N LYS A 798 14.74 -8.27 11.08
CA LYS A 798 14.03 -8.49 12.35
C LYS A 798 13.42 -7.18 12.84
N ILE A 799 12.43 -7.26 13.71
CA ILE A 799 11.78 -6.07 14.26
C ILE A 799 12.75 -5.23 15.09
N ALA A 800 13.75 -5.86 15.69
CA ALA A 800 14.82 -5.18 16.41
C ALA A 800 15.75 -4.34 15.51
N ASP A 801 15.70 -4.52 14.18
CA ASP A 801 16.39 -3.63 13.24
C ASP A 801 15.66 -2.28 13.08
N PHE A 802 14.40 -2.20 13.53
CA PHE A 802 13.52 -1.04 13.37
C PHE A 802 13.13 -0.40 14.68
N LEU A 803 12.70 -1.21 15.66
CA LEU A 803 12.11 -0.74 16.91
C LEU A 803 13.03 -1.03 18.09
N GLU A 804 12.74 -0.43 19.24
CA GLU A 804 13.50 -0.66 20.48
C GLU A 804 12.67 -1.30 21.61
N LYS A 805 13.38 -1.85 22.61
CA LYS A 805 12.82 -2.33 23.89
C LYS A 805 11.60 -3.26 23.70
N GLU A 806 10.51 -3.05 24.44
CA GLU A 806 9.32 -3.93 24.41
C GLU A 806 8.58 -3.91 23.05
N ASN A 807 8.78 -2.87 22.24
CA ASN A 807 8.21 -2.82 20.88
C ASN A 807 9.00 -3.71 19.89
N SER A 808 10.28 -3.98 20.19
CA SER A 808 11.15 -4.89 19.43
C SER A 808 11.01 -6.39 19.79
N ASP A 809 9.88 -6.79 20.39
CA ASP A 809 9.63 -8.18 20.79
C ASP A 809 9.76 -9.17 19.60
N PRO A 810 10.61 -10.22 19.68
CA PRO A 810 10.83 -11.16 18.59
C PRO A 810 9.58 -11.94 18.13
N SER A 811 8.48 -11.95 18.89
CA SER A 811 7.20 -12.51 18.44
C SER A 811 6.60 -11.77 17.23
N ARG A 812 7.14 -10.60 16.89
CA ARG A 812 6.82 -9.78 15.71
C ARG A 812 7.69 -10.08 14.49
N ASP A 813 8.67 -10.98 14.61
CA ASP A 813 9.50 -11.44 13.49
C ASP A 813 8.78 -12.47 12.62
N GLY A 814 9.38 -12.77 11.45
CA GLY A 814 8.88 -13.80 10.54
C GLY A 814 7.47 -13.48 10.08
N GLU A 815 6.53 -14.43 10.20
CA GLU A 815 5.11 -14.29 9.84
C GLU A 815 4.25 -13.58 10.89
N ALA A 816 4.75 -13.43 12.12
CA ALA A 816 4.07 -12.76 13.23
C ALA A 816 2.57 -13.14 13.42
N LYS A 817 2.27 -14.44 13.48
CA LYS A 817 0.89 -14.97 13.63
C LYS A 817 0.36 -14.93 15.08
N ASN A 818 1.25 -14.76 16.06
CA ASN A 818 0.92 -14.64 17.49
C ASN A 818 1.86 -13.64 18.20
N PRO A 819 1.84 -12.36 17.80
CA PRO A 819 2.71 -11.33 18.38
C PRO A 819 2.24 -10.91 19.76
N GLY A 820 3.17 -10.49 20.62
CA GLY A 820 2.86 -9.96 21.95
C GLY A 820 1.92 -8.75 21.89
N SER A 821 0.95 -8.67 22.82
CA SER A 821 -0.11 -7.65 22.80
C SER A 821 0.25 -6.32 23.49
N ASN A 822 1.42 -6.24 24.12
CA ASN A 822 1.84 -5.06 24.86
C ASN A 822 2.75 -4.17 24.01
N PHE A 823 2.51 -2.87 24.13
CA PHE A 823 3.30 -1.81 23.55
C PHE A 823 3.69 -0.80 24.61
N VAL A 824 4.77 -0.08 24.33
CA VAL A 824 5.24 1.03 25.14
C VAL A 824 5.25 2.28 24.27
N SER A 825 4.78 3.39 24.82
CA SER A 825 4.86 4.72 24.21
C SER A 825 5.51 5.66 25.22
N ARG A 826 6.74 6.08 24.94
CA ARG A 826 7.54 6.98 25.80
C ARG A 826 7.97 8.20 25.00
N GLN A 827 8.15 9.32 25.69
CA GLN A 827 8.92 10.42 25.13
C GLN A 827 10.36 9.95 24.93
N THR A 828 10.97 10.34 23.82
CA THR A 828 12.31 9.90 23.42
C THR A 828 13.34 10.13 24.54
N PRO A 829 13.75 9.09 25.27
CA PRO A 829 14.76 9.21 26.30
C PRO A 829 16.11 9.34 25.61
N ARG A 830 16.83 10.41 25.98
CA ARG A 830 18.23 10.58 25.59
C ARG A 830 19.11 10.26 26.78
N TRP A 831 19.95 9.24 26.66
CA TRP A 831 20.99 9.02 27.65
C TRP A 831 22.13 9.99 27.39
N ARG A 832 22.51 10.74 28.42
CA ARG A 832 23.77 11.45 28.46
C ARG A 832 24.84 10.52 29.00
N GLU A 833 26.09 10.92 28.83
CA GLU A 833 27.22 10.13 29.32
C GLU A 833 27.10 9.82 30.83
N ILE A 834 26.64 10.79 31.63
CA ILE A 834 26.41 10.60 33.08
C ILE A 834 25.30 9.59 33.38
N ASP A 835 24.29 9.49 32.51
CA ASP A 835 23.18 8.54 32.70
C ASP A 835 23.69 7.11 32.48
N PHE A 836 24.56 6.91 31.47
CA PHE A 836 25.27 5.64 31.28
C PHE A 836 26.20 5.32 32.46
N GLN A 837 26.97 6.31 32.95
CA GLN A 837 27.84 6.14 34.12
C GLN A 837 27.04 5.69 35.36
N ASN A 838 25.90 6.33 35.62
CA ASN A 838 24.99 5.95 36.71
C ASN A 838 24.41 4.54 36.52
N TYR A 839 24.09 4.15 35.29
CA TYR A 839 23.66 2.79 35.00
C TYR A 839 24.77 1.77 35.30
N SER A 840 26.00 2.07 34.87
CA SER A 840 27.18 1.21 35.08
C SER A 840 27.62 1.12 36.55
N SER A 841 27.35 2.14 37.38
CA SER A 841 27.64 2.07 38.82
C SER A 841 26.69 1.12 39.56
N LEU A 842 25.46 0.96 39.05
CA LEU A 842 24.47 0.02 39.55
C LEU A 842 24.65 -1.40 38.98
N HIS A 843 25.35 -1.52 37.85
CA HIS A 843 25.61 -2.79 37.15
C HIS A 843 27.12 -2.91 36.91
N PRO A 844 27.91 -3.38 37.90
CA PRO A 844 29.37 -3.41 37.83
C PRO A 844 29.93 -4.17 36.62
N GLU A 845 29.18 -5.15 36.10
CA GLU A 845 29.48 -5.87 34.87
C GLU A 845 29.48 -4.97 33.61
N CYS A 846 28.86 -3.78 33.68
CA CYS A 846 28.82 -2.77 32.63
C CYS A 846 29.99 -1.76 32.68
N ALA A 847 30.90 -1.88 33.64
CA ALA A 847 31.99 -0.91 33.83
C ALA A 847 33.14 -1.05 32.82
N SER A 848 33.19 -2.13 32.03
CA SER A 848 34.21 -2.32 31.00
C SER A 848 33.91 -1.51 29.73
N GLU A 849 34.93 -0.94 29.08
CA GLU A 849 34.76 -0.20 27.81
C GLU A 849 34.18 -1.05 26.67
N ALA A 850 34.22 -2.38 26.77
CA ALA A 850 33.84 -3.34 25.73
C ALA A 850 32.34 -3.37 25.34
N GLY A 851 31.52 -2.45 25.86
CA GLY A 851 30.10 -2.33 25.51
C GLY A 851 29.55 -0.90 25.60
N LYS A 852 30.41 0.11 25.82
CA LYS A 852 30.02 1.52 25.88
C LYS A 852 29.89 2.07 24.45
N PRO A 853 28.79 2.76 24.10
CA PRO A 853 28.74 3.57 22.88
C PRO A 853 29.85 4.63 22.87
N ASP A 854 30.39 4.94 21.69
CA ASP A 854 31.44 5.97 21.55
C ASP A 854 31.02 7.28 22.25
N ALA A 855 31.97 7.99 22.86
CA ALA A 855 31.74 9.30 23.46
C ALA A 855 31.15 10.30 22.44
N ALA A 856 31.50 10.16 21.17
CA ALA A 856 30.92 10.95 20.07
C ALA A 856 29.42 10.66 19.80
N ALA A 857 28.88 9.56 20.32
CA ALA A 857 27.49 9.16 20.10
C ALA A 857 26.51 9.74 21.13
N PHE A 858 26.98 10.46 22.16
CA PHE A 858 26.12 11.09 23.16
C PHE A 858 25.64 12.48 22.73
N PRO A 859 24.37 12.85 23.01
CA PRO A 859 23.34 12.05 23.68
C PRO A 859 22.78 10.92 22.80
N LEU A 860 22.60 9.74 23.39
CA LEU A 860 22.13 8.53 22.69
C LEU A 860 20.59 8.47 22.68
N PRO A 861 19.92 8.47 21.52
CA PRO A 861 18.50 8.16 21.43
C PRO A 861 18.27 6.66 21.69
N ILE A 862 17.37 6.34 22.63
CA ILE A 862 17.12 4.95 23.08
C ILE A 862 15.72 4.42 22.74
N PHE A 863 14.79 5.32 22.48
CA PHE A 863 13.43 4.96 22.11
C PHE A 863 12.90 6.05 21.21
N ASN A 864 12.66 5.77 19.93
CA ASN A 864 12.20 6.78 18.97
C ASN A 864 10.85 6.44 18.33
N ASP A 865 10.33 5.23 18.58
CA ASP A 865 9.05 4.77 18.09
C ASP A 865 7.90 5.76 18.38
N GLN A 866 7.12 6.11 17.36
CA GLN A 866 5.89 6.90 17.53
C GLN A 866 4.65 6.04 17.29
N LEU A 867 3.72 6.04 18.24
CA LEU A 867 2.54 5.19 18.22
C LEU A 867 1.26 5.99 17.97
N ALA A 868 0.35 5.40 17.20
CA ALA A 868 -1.05 5.80 17.06
C ALA A 868 -1.96 4.60 17.35
N TYR A 869 -2.87 4.72 18.31
CA TYR A 869 -3.66 3.60 18.84
C TYR A 869 -5.07 4.01 19.24
#